data_AF-A0A2G7FN99-F1
#
_entry.id   AF-A0A2G7FN99-F1
#
_cell.length_a   1.000
_cell.length_b   1.000
_cell.length_c   1.000
_cell.angle_alpha   90.00
_cell.angle_beta   90.00
_cell.angle_gamma   90.00
#
_symmetry.space_group_name_H-M   'P 1'
#
loop_
_entity.id
_entity.type
_entity.pdbx_description
1 polymer ?
#
loop_
_entity_poly.entity_id
_entity_poly.type
_entity_poly.pdbx_seq_one_letter_code
_entity_poly.pdbx_strand_id
1 'polypeptide(L)'
;MSFWDSLSGRKQSKGPEFDPSTAGDATSFLSEVAIPDPTSLHPLAGLNQDTLDYITLEDSALDQTPGSQSLLPSRGWSDDLCYGAGTTYLAGLTIGGAWGLAEGLKKVPATAPPKIRLNGVLNAITRRGPFLGNSAGVVAMVYNGFNSGIGYVRGKHDSANSVVAGALSGMLFKSTRGLKPMMISGGIVASIAGGWALVRKTTAGYSRLVTIPTISFTGTSNTYSLAQLTSIVVDARYANAVDNDGATQIPPTLQQFAETFQKDLQSTVGIDIPLTSSMTAAANSIFFTLTNETGFHDAAGRYTSEAYTLTINDDGVKIAGASPLGAWWGSRSLIQAAVVSGHTLPQGSAVDAPGWANRGIMLDAGRHFYPPEFLIEMCAFLSFFKQNAFHVHLSDNLYNNVDRYSAQQSMDLYAAFRLWSDDPAVAGLNKRANESYTKAQFDNIQQQCARRGVTIIPEIEAPGHALVISQWRPELALDDLSMLNITHPDTIPTMKSIWKTFLPWFHSKTVHIGADEYDKDLVADYTSFVNTMRDYIFKESGKSMRIWGTFIPSQGANVSTDVSIQHWEFFEDNPYFDYIQNGYNVLNSDDAFYIVGKWSGSYPSTLNKTRVFHGNPAGGLMLPTSSTLRMSPTILPEMTHTSSVTSRLSLADKQWGGNILEDEYDAVFDKIHAAIPGQNLDRQVKSHTDTILHYKFDKDTETVIDHSGNGYDGIIRGCHVQNSTLVLSKGCYVDTPLGSKGRDYTLSFWVNPTSQTPGTLFAGPDSTLLSGNGSISNITLISGGNPYSLNYSLPLDTWTQVNLIGKGNRTLLRVSDSGAESASMEFLARLGINGESQVWAPIGIEAPIARIGEGFNGMMKEVVLRGSAD
;
A
#
# COMPACT_ATOMS: atom_id res chain seq x y z
N MET A 1 -65.29 43.41 -5.50
CA MET A 1 -65.57 43.64 -4.06
C MET A 1 -64.74 42.64 -3.29
N SER A 2 -64.01 42.97 -2.24
CA SER A 2 -63.70 44.24 -1.59
C SER A 2 -62.73 43.89 -0.46
N PHE A 3 -62.20 44.93 0.18
CA PHE A 3 -61.98 44.98 1.62
C PHE A 3 -60.57 44.81 2.17
N TRP A 4 -59.57 44.37 1.38
CA TRP A 4 -58.19 44.28 1.89
C TRP A 4 -57.30 45.49 1.56
N ASP A 5 -57.78 46.46 0.77
CA ASP A 5 -57.06 47.71 0.43
C ASP A 5 -57.06 48.78 1.55
N SER A 6 -57.43 48.46 2.81
CA SER A 6 -57.49 49.46 3.89
C SER A 6 -56.42 49.37 4.99
N LEU A 7 -55.41 48.51 4.87
CA LEU A 7 -54.48 48.25 6.00
C LEU A 7 -53.01 48.71 5.84
N SER A 8 -52.60 49.37 4.75
CA SER A 8 -51.18 49.78 4.62
C SER A 8 -50.86 51.20 4.16
N GLY A 9 -51.87 52.07 3.99
CA GLY A 9 -51.73 53.52 4.20
C GLY A 9 -50.46 54.24 3.69
N ARG A 10 -50.00 53.98 2.46
CA ARG A 10 -49.01 54.86 1.78
C ARG A 10 -49.41 55.19 0.35
N LYS A 11 -49.71 56.48 0.16
CA LYS A 11 -50.04 57.14 -1.12
C LYS A 11 -48.88 57.01 -2.12
N GLN A 12 -49.20 56.61 -3.35
CA GLN A 12 -48.35 56.81 -4.53
C GLN A 12 -48.41 58.28 -4.98
N SER A 13 -47.26 58.94 -5.11
CA SER A 13 -47.11 60.14 -5.94
C SER A 13 -46.69 59.73 -7.35
N LYS A 14 -47.49 60.10 -8.36
CA LYS A 14 -47.17 59.93 -9.78
C LYS A 14 -45.92 60.73 -10.17
N GLY A 15 -44.87 60.03 -10.62
CA GLY A 15 -43.82 60.63 -11.45
C GLY A 15 -44.28 60.74 -12.92
N PRO A 16 -43.65 61.61 -13.73
CA PRO A 16 -44.14 62.00 -15.05
C PRO A 16 -44.11 60.85 -16.08
N GLU A 17 -45.06 60.93 -17.02
CA GLU A 17 -45.33 60.01 -18.12
C GLU A 17 -44.16 59.98 -19.12
N PHE A 18 -43.67 58.79 -19.47
CA PHE A 18 -42.57 58.59 -20.42
C PHE A 18 -43.04 58.72 -21.87
N ASP A 19 -42.43 59.62 -22.64
CA ASP A 19 -42.68 59.80 -24.08
C ASP A 19 -41.76 58.88 -24.91
N PRO A 20 -42.30 57.84 -25.56
CA PRO A 20 -41.51 56.84 -26.28
C PRO A 20 -40.88 57.37 -27.58
N SER A 21 -41.18 58.60 -28.01
CA SER A 21 -40.56 59.22 -29.19
C SER A 21 -39.22 59.90 -28.88
N THR A 22 -38.87 60.05 -27.60
CA THR A 22 -37.59 60.60 -27.12
C THR A 22 -36.64 59.52 -26.57
N ALA A 23 -37.02 58.25 -26.66
CA ALA A 23 -36.21 57.13 -26.23
C ALA A 23 -35.04 56.91 -27.20
N GLY A 24 -33.82 57.24 -26.75
CA GLY A 24 -32.60 56.88 -27.48
C GLY A 24 -32.47 55.37 -27.59
N ASP A 25 -32.12 54.88 -28.78
CA ASP A 25 -31.84 53.46 -29.02
C ASP A 25 -30.63 53.01 -28.18
N ALA A 26 -30.64 51.78 -27.65
CA ALA A 26 -29.64 51.29 -26.69
C ALA A 26 -28.20 51.27 -27.26
N THR A 27 -28.07 51.41 -28.57
CA THR A 27 -26.83 51.54 -29.32
C THR A 27 -26.15 52.90 -29.21
N SER A 28 -26.88 54.00 -28.92
CA SER A 28 -26.27 55.34 -28.78
C SER A 28 -25.57 55.54 -27.44
N PHE A 29 -25.97 54.79 -26.40
CA PHE A 29 -25.30 54.82 -25.09
C PHE A 29 -23.94 54.09 -25.08
N LEU A 30 -23.73 53.17 -26.04
CA LEU A 30 -22.50 52.39 -26.16
C LEU A 30 -21.42 53.06 -27.02
N SER A 31 -21.74 54.13 -27.75
CA SER A 31 -20.84 54.73 -28.75
C SER A 31 -20.15 56.02 -28.32
N GLU A 32 -20.61 56.69 -27.26
CA GLU A 32 -19.98 57.94 -26.75
C GLU A 32 -19.17 57.78 -25.44
N VAL A 33 -19.10 56.57 -24.88
CA VAL A 33 -18.18 56.29 -23.77
C VAL A 33 -16.94 55.61 -24.32
N ALA A 34 -15.85 56.36 -24.46
CA ALA A 34 -14.52 55.75 -24.59
C ALA A 34 -14.20 55.06 -23.25
N ILE A 35 -14.59 53.80 -23.12
CA ILE A 35 -14.25 52.96 -21.98
C ILE A 35 -12.75 52.66 -22.12
N PRO A 36 -11.87 53.18 -21.25
CA PRO A 36 -10.47 52.77 -21.26
C PRO A 36 -10.42 51.25 -21.04
N ASP A 37 -9.56 50.57 -21.80
CA ASP A 37 -9.43 49.11 -21.82
C ASP A 37 -9.53 48.54 -20.39
N PRO A 38 -10.56 47.73 -20.07
CA PRO A 38 -10.77 47.22 -18.72
C PRO A 38 -9.60 46.40 -18.19
N THR A 39 -8.75 45.87 -19.08
CA THR A 39 -7.53 45.16 -18.70
C THR A 39 -6.47 46.08 -18.10
N SER A 40 -6.52 47.39 -18.37
CA SER A 40 -5.60 48.39 -17.83
C SER A 40 -5.97 48.92 -16.43
N LEU A 41 -7.19 48.63 -15.96
CA LEU A 41 -7.67 48.98 -14.62
C LEU A 41 -7.44 47.85 -13.60
N HIS A 42 -6.90 46.72 -14.04
CA HIS A 42 -6.49 45.63 -13.16
C HIS A 42 -5.16 46.01 -12.48
N PRO A 43 -4.98 45.82 -11.16
CA PRO A 43 -3.77 46.20 -10.42
C PRO A 43 -2.48 45.45 -10.85
N LEU A 44 -2.57 44.61 -11.89
CA LEU A 44 -1.48 43.79 -12.44
C LEU A 44 -1.36 43.94 -13.97
N ALA A 45 -1.97 44.98 -14.56
CA ALA A 45 -1.84 45.28 -15.98
C ALA A 45 -0.37 45.60 -16.32
N GLY A 46 0.33 44.65 -16.97
CA GLY A 46 1.74 44.75 -17.33
C GLY A 46 2.66 43.63 -16.81
N LEU A 47 2.11 42.61 -16.15
CA LEU A 47 2.90 41.45 -15.68
C LEU A 47 2.75 40.24 -16.62
N ASN A 48 3.90 39.67 -17.01
CA ASN A 48 4.03 38.57 -17.97
C ASN A 48 3.35 37.28 -17.47
N GLN A 49 2.67 36.57 -18.37
CA GLN A 49 1.90 35.34 -18.07
C GLN A 49 2.75 34.13 -17.64
N ASP A 50 4.08 34.19 -17.80
CA ASP A 50 4.99 33.08 -17.47
C ASP A 50 5.49 33.06 -16.02
N THR A 51 5.08 34.03 -15.17
CA THR A 51 5.68 34.22 -13.83
C THR A 51 4.70 34.31 -12.65
N LEU A 52 3.39 34.14 -12.85
CA LEU A 52 2.40 34.26 -11.78
C LEU A 52 1.39 33.12 -11.78
N ASP A 53 1.68 32.11 -10.95
CA ASP A 53 0.72 31.15 -10.42
C ASP A 53 -0.35 31.90 -9.63
N TYR A 54 -1.52 32.11 -10.23
CA TYR A 54 -2.70 32.50 -9.48
C TYR A 54 -3.37 31.25 -8.93
N ILE A 55 -3.51 31.24 -7.60
CA ILE A 55 -4.46 30.48 -6.79
C ILE A 55 -5.71 30.14 -7.61
N THR A 56 -5.72 28.93 -8.18
CA THR A 56 -6.93 28.29 -8.66
C THR A 56 -7.70 27.87 -7.41
N LEU A 57 -8.60 28.73 -6.94
CA LEU A 57 -9.67 28.34 -6.05
C LEU A 57 -10.43 27.18 -6.70
N GLU A 58 -10.28 25.98 -6.13
CA GLU A 58 -11.18 24.80 -6.07
C GLU A 58 -12.07 24.38 -7.27
N ASP A 59 -11.99 24.97 -8.45
CA ASP A 59 -12.90 24.67 -9.58
C ASP A 59 -12.41 23.51 -10.48
N SER A 60 -11.32 22.84 -10.09
CA SER A 60 -10.68 21.76 -10.87
C SER A 60 -10.68 20.38 -10.19
N ALA A 61 -11.19 20.27 -8.97
CA ALA A 61 -11.23 18.99 -8.25
C ALA A 61 -12.47 18.19 -8.67
N LEU A 62 -12.29 16.93 -9.07
CA LEU A 62 -13.40 16.00 -9.28
C LEU A 62 -14.07 15.69 -7.93
N ASP A 63 -15.39 15.50 -7.94
CA ASP A 63 -16.14 15.12 -6.74
C ASP A 63 -15.52 13.86 -6.11
N GLN A 64 -15.08 13.98 -4.87
CA GLN A 64 -14.35 12.94 -4.14
C GLN A 64 -15.28 11.99 -3.38
N THR A 65 -16.60 12.21 -3.42
CA THR A 65 -17.55 11.34 -2.74
C THR A 65 -17.62 9.96 -3.43
N PRO A 66 -17.54 8.83 -2.69
CA PRO A 66 -17.42 7.50 -3.30
C PRO A 66 -18.57 7.22 -4.27
N GLY A 67 -18.30 6.96 -5.56
CA GLY A 67 -19.32 6.67 -6.58
C GLY A 67 -19.89 7.85 -7.38
N SER A 68 -19.36 9.06 -7.19
CA SER A 68 -19.67 10.26 -8.00
C SER A 68 -19.04 10.23 -9.40
N GLN A 69 -17.94 9.49 -9.60
CA GLN A 69 -17.18 9.48 -10.85
C GLN A 69 -17.92 8.69 -11.94
N SER A 70 -18.19 9.35 -13.06
CA SER A 70 -18.95 8.80 -14.19
C SER A 70 -18.21 9.02 -15.53
N LEU A 71 -18.80 8.53 -16.62
CA LEU A 71 -18.27 8.67 -17.99
C LEU A 71 -17.99 10.12 -18.42
N LEU A 72 -18.66 11.07 -17.75
CA LEU A 72 -18.25 12.47 -17.62
C LEU A 72 -17.92 12.69 -16.13
N PRO A 73 -16.66 12.85 -15.75
CA PRO A 73 -16.30 13.04 -14.36
C PRO A 73 -16.81 14.41 -13.88
N SER A 74 -17.62 14.41 -12.82
CA SER A 74 -18.23 15.61 -12.23
C SER A 74 -17.26 16.29 -11.29
N ARG A 75 -17.23 17.63 -11.32
CA ARG A 75 -16.41 18.49 -10.45
C ARG A 75 -17.09 18.87 -9.13
N GLY A 76 -18.21 18.24 -8.82
CA GLY A 76 -18.98 18.46 -7.58
C GLY A 76 -20.45 18.75 -7.85
N TRP A 77 -21.16 19.08 -6.77
CA TRP A 77 -22.61 19.29 -6.80
C TRP A 77 -23.06 20.36 -7.82
N SER A 78 -22.31 21.46 -7.94
CA SER A 78 -22.62 22.54 -8.90
C SER A 78 -22.48 22.07 -10.35
N ASP A 79 -21.51 21.22 -10.62
CA ASP A 79 -21.22 20.66 -11.94
C ASP A 79 -22.30 19.65 -12.36
N ASP A 80 -22.65 18.73 -11.46
CA ASP A 80 -23.76 17.79 -11.65
C ASP A 80 -25.11 18.50 -11.83
N LEU A 81 -25.32 19.60 -11.10
CA LEU A 81 -26.51 20.42 -11.24
C LEU A 81 -26.54 21.13 -12.60
N CYS A 82 -25.44 21.77 -13.01
CA CYS A 82 -25.37 22.54 -14.26
C CYS A 82 -25.37 21.64 -15.51
N TYR A 83 -24.43 20.71 -15.60
CA TYR A 83 -24.32 19.83 -16.76
C TYR A 83 -25.41 18.76 -16.76
N GLY A 84 -25.70 18.14 -15.61
CA GLY A 84 -26.72 17.10 -15.51
C GLY A 84 -28.14 17.63 -15.78
N ALA A 85 -28.51 18.80 -15.25
CA ALA A 85 -29.80 19.41 -15.57
C ALA A 85 -29.83 19.95 -17.01
N GLY A 86 -28.73 20.52 -17.50
CA GLY A 86 -28.61 21.03 -18.87
C GLY A 86 -28.73 19.94 -19.94
N THR A 87 -28.02 18.82 -19.79
CA THR A 87 -28.10 17.68 -20.74
C THR A 87 -29.47 17.03 -20.69
N THR A 88 -30.05 16.85 -19.50
CA THR A 88 -31.40 16.30 -19.33
C THR A 88 -32.47 17.22 -19.92
N TYR A 89 -32.31 18.53 -19.77
CA TYR A 89 -33.16 19.55 -20.40
C TYR A 89 -33.11 19.47 -21.93
N LEU A 90 -31.91 19.44 -22.52
CA LEU A 90 -31.72 19.35 -23.97
C LEU A 90 -32.24 18.02 -24.55
N ALA A 91 -32.04 16.91 -23.84
CA ALA A 91 -32.61 15.62 -24.22
C ALA A 91 -34.15 15.65 -24.18
N GLY A 92 -34.72 16.24 -23.12
CA GLY A 92 -36.16 16.46 -22.99
C GLY A 92 -36.72 17.36 -24.10
N LEU A 93 -36.02 18.44 -24.44
CA LEU A 93 -36.38 19.31 -25.58
C LEU A 93 -36.35 18.53 -26.90
N THR A 94 -35.33 17.72 -27.12
CA THR A 94 -35.13 16.96 -28.37
C THR A 94 -36.22 15.90 -28.54
N ILE A 95 -36.45 15.08 -27.52
CA ILE A 95 -37.48 14.04 -27.52
C ILE A 95 -38.88 14.67 -27.60
N GLY A 96 -39.12 15.74 -26.83
CA GLY A 96 -40.39 16.47 -26.84
C GLY A 96 -40.64 17.13 -28.19
N GLY A 97 -39.60 17.66 -28.83
CA GLY A 97 -39.65 18.22 -30.17
C GLY A 97 -39.96 17.15 -31.23
N ALA A 98 -39.29 16.00 -31.19
CA ALA A 98 -39.56 14.87 -32.07
C ALA A 98 -40.99 14.33 -31.90
N TRP A 99 -41.48 14.26 -30.65
CA TRP A 99 -42.87 13.89 -30.37
C TRP A 99 -43.85 14.95 -30.89
N GLY A 100 -43.55 16.23 -30.68
CA GLY A 100 -44.33 17.34 -31.21
C GLY A 100 -44.39 17.35 -32.74
N LEU A 101 -43.28 17.03 -33.40
CA LEU A 101 -43.21 16.86 -34.85
C LEU A 101 -44.11 15.72 -35.31
N ALA A 102 -44.00 14.54 -34.69
CA ALA A 102 -44.83 13.39 -35.01
C ALA A 102 -46.33 13.65 -34.75
N GLU A 103 -46.67 14.32 -33.64
CA GLU A 103 -48.05 14.71 -33.31
C GLU A 103 -48.60 15.73 -34.30
N GLY A 104 -47.80 16.75 -34.65
CA GLY A 104 -48.16 17.78 -35.61
C GLY A 104 -48.38 17.22 -37.02
N LEU A 105 -47.55 16.27 -37.46
CA LEU A 105 -47.70 15.58 -38.74
C LEU A 105 -48.94 14.69 -38.79
N LYS A 106 -49.32 14.05 -37.67
CA LYS A 106 -50.51 13.18 -37.60
C LYS A 106 -51.83 13.95 -37.48
N LYS A 107 -51.84 15.13 -36.85
CA LYS A 107 -53.07 15.90 -36.58
C LYS A 107 -53.54 16.75 -37.76
N VAL A 108 -52.67 17.06 -38.72
CA VAL A 108 -53.05 17.90 -39.86
C VAL A 108 -53.39 17.02 -41.08
N PRO A 109 -54.59 17.13 -41.67
CA PRO A 109 -54.96 16.38 -42.87
C PRO A 109 -54.00 16.62 -44.03
N ALA A 110 -53.71 15.58 -44.82
CA ALA A 110 -52.80 15.68 -45.97
C ALA A 110 -53.24 16.69 -47.05
N THR A 111 -54.53 17.05 -47.07
CA THR A 111 -55.17 18.02 -47.98
C THR A 111 -55.03 19.48 -47.54
N ALA A 112 -54.48 19.76 -46.35
CA ALA A 112 -54.32 21.13 -45.85
C ALA A 112 -53.19 21.88 -46.58
N PRO A 113 -53.34 23.21 -46.81
CA PRO A 113 -52.30 24.04 -47.43
C PRO A 113 -50.95 23.93 -46.71
N PRO A 114 -49.81 23.94 -47.44
CA PRO A 114 -48.48 23.74 -46.85
C PRO A 114 -48.16 24.66 -45.67
N LYS A 115 -48.61 25.93 -45.72
CA LYS A 115 -48.43 26.90 -44.64
C LYS A 115 -49.18 26.51 -43.35
N ILE A 116 -50.38 25.95 -43.46
CA ILE A 116 -51.19 25.53 -42.30
C ILE A 116 -50.58 24.26 -41.68
N ARG A 117 -50.08 23.35 -42.51
CA ARG A 117 -49.36 22.15 -42.05
C ARG A 117 -48.08 22.51 -41.30
N LEU A 118 -47.29 23.43 -41.84
CA LEU A 118 -46.06 23.91 -41.18
C LEU A 118 -46.39 24.59 -39.84
N ASN A 119 -47.38 25.46 -39.80
CA ASN A 119 -47.78 26.13 -38.56
C ASN A 119 -48.31 25.14 -37.50
N GLY A 120 -49.09 24.12 -37.91
CA GLY A 120 -49.56 23.07 -37.00
C GLY A 120 -48.43 22.22 -36.42
N VAL A 121 -47.44 21.88 -37.25
CA VAL A 121 -46.24 21.16 -36.83
C VAL A 121 -45.39 22.01 -35.89
N LEU A 122 -45.09 23.26 -36.24
CA LEU A 122 -44.30 24.17 -35.42
C LEU A 122 -44.99 24.40 -34.06
N ASN A 123 -46.30 24.62 -34.03
CA ASN A 123 -47.05 24.76 -32.78
C ASN A 123 -47.03 23.50 -31.91
N ALA A 124 -47.01 22.31 -32.51
CA ALA A 124 -46.91 21.06 -31.77
C ALA A 124 -45.49 20.85 -31.20
N ILE A 125 -44.45 21.19 -31.96
CA ILE A 125 -43.04 21.17 -31.53
C ILE A 125 -42.81 22.16 -30.38
N THR A 126 -43.24 23.41 -30.54
CA THR A 126 -43.06 24.47 -29.52
C THR A 126 -43.91 24.25 -28.27
N ARG A 127 -44.95 23.42 -28.34
CA ARG A 127 -45.71 23.00 -27.16
C ARG A 127 -45.09 21.80 -26.44
N ARG A 128 -44.65 20.76 -27.18
CA ARG A 128 -44.18 19.50 -26.58
C ARG A 128 -42.70 19.53 -26.18
N GLY A 129 -41.86 20.20 -26.96
CA GLY A 129 -40.43 20.37 -26.66
C GLY A 129 -40.23 21.05 -25.31
N PRO A 130 -40.59 22.34 -25.16
CA PRO A 130 -40.43 23.08 -23.90
C PRO A 130 -41.13 22.42 -22.70
N PHE A 131 -42.31 21.83 -22.90
CA PHE A 131 -43.01 21.12 -21.82
C PHE A 131 -42.19 19.95 -21.26
N LEU A 132 -41.63 19.10 -22.13
CA LEU A 132 -40.85 17.95 -21.71
C LEU A 132 -39.45 18.38 -21.21
N GLY A 133 -38.81 19.33 -21.89
CA GLY A 133 -37.53 19.90 -21.47
C GLY A 133 -37.59 20.50 -20.06
N ASN A 134 -38.52 21.43 -19.82
CA ASN A 134 -38.70 22.06 -18.50
C ASN A 134 -39.02 21.01 -17.41
N SER A 135 -39.87 20.03 -17.73
CA SER A 135 -40.22 18.97 -16.78
C SER A 135 -39.01 18.09 -16.43
N ALA A 136 -38.21 17.71 -17.43
CA ALA A 136 -37.03 16.88 -17.24
C ALA A 136 -35.92 17.63 -16.48
N GLY A 137 -35.70 18.91 -16.79
CA GLY A 137 -34.75 19.77 -16.08
C GLY A 137 -35.10 19.94 -14.60
N VAL A 138 -36.39 20.17 -14.27
CA VAL A 138 -36.83 20.26 -12.87
C VAL A 138 -36.63 18.95 -12.11
N VAL A 139 -36.97 17.81 -12.72
CA VAL A 139 -36.74 16.49 -12.11
C VAL A 139 -35.25 16.23 -11.89
N ALA A 140 -34.39 16.61 -12.85
CA ALA A 140 -32.94 16.45 -12.73
C ALA A 140 -32.33 17.30 -11.61
N MET A 141 -32.77 18.57 -11.46
CA MET A 141 -32.31 19.42 -10.36
C MET A 141 -32.71 18.85 -8.99
N VAL A 142 -33.96 18.39 -8.87
CA VAL A 142 -34.46 17.76 -7.64
C VAL A 142 -33.73 16.44 -7.35
N TYR A 143 -33.43 15.67 -8.40
CA TYR A 143 -32.64 14.44 -8.32
C TYR A 143 -31.24 14.68 -7.78
N ASN A 144 -30.53 15.67 -8.32
CA ASN A 144 -29.20 16.02 -7.83
C ASN A 144 -29.24 16.48 -6.37
N GLY A 145 -30.27 17.23 -5.97
CA GLY A 145 -30.48 17.62 -4.58
C GLY A 145 -30.67 16.42 -3.64
N PHE A 146 -31.56 15.47 -3.97
CA PHE A 146 -31.76 14.27 -3.16
C PHE A 146 -30.55 13.33 -3.18
N ASN A 147 -29.91 13.14 -4.34
CA ASN A 147 -28.76 12.26 -4.47
C ASN A 147 -27.57 12.77 -3.66
N SER A 148 -27.29 14.07 -3.73
CA SER A 148 -26.26 14.75 -2.94
C SER A 148 -26.58 14.71 -1.44
N GLY A 149 -27.81 15.02 -1.05
CA GLY A 149 -28.20 14.98 0.36
C GLY A 149 -28.11 13.57 0.98
N ILE A 150 -28.51 12.54 0.23
CA ILE A 150 -28.36 11.14 0.67
C ILE A 150 -26.88 10.75 0.74
N GLY A 151 -26.07 11.18 -0.23
CA GLY A 151 -24.62 10.97 -0.25
C GLY A 151 -23.93 11.59 0.96
N TYR A 152 -24.24 12.85 1.26
CA TYR A 152 -23.73 13.57 2.43
C TYR A 152 -24.07 12.88 3.74
N VAL A 153 -25.32 12.44 3.93
CA VAL A 153 -25.74 11.75 5.17
C VAL A 153 -25.12 10.36 5.30
N ARG A 154 -24.90 9.64 4.19
CA ARG A 154 -24.38 8.26 4.20
C ARG A 154 -22.87 8.16 4.06
N GLY A 155 -22.18 9.26 3.74
CA GLY A 155 -20.75 9.25 3.42
C GLY A 155 -20.38 8.43 2.18
N LYS A 156 -21.33 8.09 1.31
CA LYS A 156 -21.12 7.29 0.09
C LYS A 156 -22.20 7.55 -0.97
N HIS A 157 -21.88 7.49 -2.25
CA HIS A 157 -22.80 7.35 -3.40
C HIS A 157 -22.77 5.93 -3.96
N ASP A 158 -23.91 5.24 -3.89
CA ASP A 158 -24.07 3.92 -4.50
C ASP A 158 -25.27 3.90 -5.46
N SER A 159 -25.43 2.78 -6.18
CA SER A 159 -26.58 2.60 -7.08
C SER A 159 -27.91 2.66 -6.34
N ALA A 160 -27.94 2.31 -5.05
CA ALA A 160 -29.14 2.41 -4.22
C ALA A 160 -29.49 3.89 -3.95
N ASN A 161 -28.52 4.76 -3.68
CA ASN A 161 -28.74 6.21 -3.56
C ASN A 161 -29.34 6.77 -4.83
N SER A 162 -28.77 6.40 -5.98
CA SER A 162 -29.26 6.86 -7.29
C SER A 162 -30.72 6.44 -7.53
N VAL A 163 -31.09 5.21 -7.18
CA VAL A 163 -32.47 4.71 -7.34
C VAL A 163 -33.43 5.39 -6.36
N VAL A 164 -33.04 5.56 -5.10
CA VAL A 164 -33.85 6.23 -4.07
C VAL A 164 -34.04 7.71 -4.38
N ALA A 165 -32.97 8.42 -4.78
CA ALA A 165 -33.06 9.79 -5.23
C ALA A 165 -33.97 9.93 -6.45
N GLY A 166 -33.91 8.96 -7.39
CA GLY A 166 -34.83 8.87 -8.52
C GLY A 166 -36.29 8.75 -8.07
N ALA A 167 -36.58 7.84 -7.14
CA ALA A 167 -37.92 7.65 -6.59
C ALA A 167 -38.47 8.94 -5.93
N LEU A 168 -37.68 9.55 -5.03
CA LEU A 168 -38.07 10.76 -4.30
C LEU A 168 -38.31 11.94 -5.24
N SER A 169 -37.48 12.09 -6.26
CA SER A 169 -37.60 13.18 -7.25
C SER A 169 -38.86 13.03 -8.09
N GLY A 170 -39.15 11.81 -8.55
CA GLY A 170 -40.38 11.50 -9.28
C GLY A 170 -41.62 11.71 -8.43
N MET A 171 -41.58 11.34 -7.15
CA MET A 171 -42.68 11.55 -6.19
C MET A 171 -42.91 13.04 -5.93
N LEU A 172 -41.84 13.81 -5.66
CA LEU A 172 -41.95 15.25 -5.41
C LEU A 172 -42.53 15.99 -6.62
N PHE A 173 -42.07 15.65 -7.83
CA PHE A 173 -42.53 16.27 -9.09
C PHE A 173 -44.04 16.11 -9.35
N LYS A 174 -44.66 15.03 -8.86
CA LYS A 174 -46.11 14.77 -9.02
C LYS A 174 -46.92 14.79 -7.72
N SER A 175 -46.33 15.24 -6.63
CA SER A 175 -46.95 15.32 -5.30
C SER A 175 -48.31 16.03 -5.30
N THR A 176 -48.46 17.09 -6.09
CA THR A 176 -49.68 17.91 -6.17
C THR A 176 -50.84 17.26 -6.94
N ARG A 177 -50.62 16.11 -7.58
CA ARG A 177 -51.65 15.40 -8.39
C ARG A 177 -52.25 14.17 -7.69
N GLY A 178 -51.95 13.98 -6.41
CA GLY A 178 -52.46 12.88 -5.59
C GLY A 178 -51.54 11.66 -5.53
N LEU A 179 -51.86 10.73 -4.61
CA LEU A 179 -50.99 9.59 -4.26
C LEU A 179 -50.70 8.66 -5.44
N LYS A 180 -51.69 8.36 -6.27
CA LYS A 180 -51.52 7.41 -7.38
C LYS A 180 -50.57 7.96 -8.47
N PRO A 181 -50.73 9.20 -8.99
CA PRO A 181 -49.75 9.79 -9.91
C PRO A 181 -48.36 10.01 -9.31
N MET A 182 -48.28 10.32 -8.01
CA MET A 182 -47.02 10.45 -7.26
C MET A 182 -46.22 9.14 -7.26
N MET A 183 -46.86 8.01 -6.89
CA MET A 183 -46.20 6.70 -6.85
C MET A 183 -45.77 6.21 -8.23
N ILE A 184 -46.60 6.42 -9.27
CA ILE A 184 -46.26 6.05 -10.65
C ILE A 184 -45.04 6.84 -11.14
N SER A 185 -45.01 8.15 -10.89
CA SER A 185 -43.89 9.01 -11.25
C SER A 185 -42.60 8.61 -10.53
N GLY A 186 -42.67 8.31 -9.23
CA GLY A 186 -41.55 7.77 -8.46
C GLY A 186 -41.00 6.47 -9.05
N GLY A 187 -41.88 5.51 -9.36
CA GLY A 187 -41.47 4.23 -9.95
C GLY A 187 -40.79 4.36 -11.32
N ILE A 188 -41.27 5.26 -12.18
CA ILE A 188 -40.67 5.50 -13.50
C ILE A 188 -39.27 6.07 -13.37
N VAL A 189 -39.09 7.12 -12.56
CA VAL A 189 -37.78 7.77 -12.41
C VAL A 189 -36.79 6.84 -11.69
N ALA A 190 -37.25 6.07 -10.69
CA ALA A 190 -36.44 5.04 -10.04
C ALA A 190 -35.98 3.95 -11.03
N SER A 191 -36.86 3.52 -11.95
CA SER A 191 -36.53 2.52 -12.97
C SER A 191 -35.54 3.05 -14.00
N ILE A 192 -35.66 4.33 -14.40
CA ILE A 192 -34.69 4.99 -15.30
C ILE A 192 -33.34 5.11 -14.60
N ALA A 193 -33.31 5.54 -13.33
CA ALA A 193 -32.09 5.62 -12.54
C ALA A 193 -31.44 4.24 -12.32
N GLY A 194 -32.24 3.20 -12.08
CA GLY A 194 -31.76 1.82 -11.96
C GLY A 194 -31.23 1.25 -13.28
N GLY A 195 -31.91 1.53 -14.39
CA GLY A 195 -31.46 1.19 -15.73
C GLY A 195 -30.15 1.90 -16.08
N TRP A 196 -30.02 3.18 -15.73
CA TRP A 196 -28.78 3.94 -15.90
C TRP A 196 -27.64 3.40 -15.01
N ALA A 197 -27.92 3.01 -13.77
CA ALA A 197 -26.92 2.36 -12.90
C ALA A 197 -26.46 1.00 -13.46
N LEU A 198 -27.38 0.22 -14.04
CA LEU A 198 -27.06 -1.03 -14.71
C LEU A 198 -26.24 -0.78 -15.99
N VAL A 199 -26.66 0.18 -16.81
CA VAL A 199 -25.91 0.61 -18.00
C VAL A 199 -24.53 1.12 -17.60
N ARG A 200 -24.37 1.90 -16.53
CA ARG A 200 -23.05 2.27 -16.00
C ARG A 200 -22.24 1.04 -15.65
N LYS A 201 -22.81 0.08 -14.94
CA LYS A 201 -22.12 -1.17 -14.58
C LYS A 201 -21.71 -2.00 -15.81
N THR A 202 -22.44 -1.92 -16.93
CA THR A 202 -22.16 -2.69 -18.15
C THR A 202 -21.39 -1.93 -19.23
N THR A 203 -21.49 -0.59 -19.29
CA THR A 203 -20.84 0.30 -20.29
C THR A 203 -19.63 1.03 -19.74
N ALA A 204 -19.49 1.17 -18.41
CA ALA A 204 -18.20 1.49 -17.78
C ALA A 204 -17.23 0.29 -17.80
N GLY A 205 -17.51 -0.73 -18.63
CA GLY A 205 -16.47 -1.52 -19.28
C GLY A 205 -15.61 -0.67 -20.22
N TYR A 206 -15.05 0.45 -19.73
CA TYR A 206 -13.66 0.71 -20.04
C TYR A 206 -12.92 -0.45 -19.38
N SER A 207 -12.46 -1.34 -20.24
CA SER A 207 -11.71 -2.55 -19.99
C SER A 207 -10.53 -2.34 -19.03
N ARG A 208 -10.74 -2.18 -17.73
CA ARG A 208 -9.63 -2.15 -16.77
C ARG A 208 -9.14 -3.57 -16.56
N LEU A 209 -7.82 -3.76 -16.60
CA LEU A 209 -7.18 -4.95 -16.08
C LEU A 209 -7.07 -4.78 -14.57
N VAL A 210 -7.98 -5.44 -13.83
CA VAL A 210 -8.04 -5.32 -12.37
C VAL A 210 -6.77 -5.93 -11.76
N THR A 211 -5.94 -5.04 -11.21
CA THR A 211 -4.61 -5.29 -10.63
C THR A 211 -4.40 -4.29 -9.49
N ILE A 212 -3.38 -4.50 -8.64
CA ILE A 212 -2.96 -3.62 -7.56
C ILE A 212 -1.46 -3.33 -7.75
N PRO A 213 -1.05 -2.13 -8.16
CA PRO A 213 -1.88 -0.99 -8.59
C PRO A 213 -2.69 -1.26 -9.85
N THR A 214 -3.85 -0.59 -9.96
CA THR A 214 -4.72 -0.65 -11.15
C THR A 214 -4.08 -0.06 -12.39
N ILE A 215 -4.31 -0.69 -13.54
CA ILE A 215 -3.77 -0.24 -14.83
C ILE A 215 -4.90 0.17 -15.79
N SER A 216 -4.69 1.31 -16.47
CA SER A 216 -5.57 1.75 -17.53
C SER A 216 -5.36 0.88 -18.76
N PHE A 217 -6.40 0.16 -19.19
CA PHE A 217 -6.31 -0.77 -20.32
C PHE A 217 -7.41 -0.49 -21.36
N THR A 218 -7.03 -0.54 -22.63
CA THR A 218 -7.90 -0.39 -23.78
C THR A 218 -8.03 -1.74 -24.46
N GLY A 219 -9.13 -2.41 -24.16
CA GLY A 219 -9.42 -3.79 -24.53
C GLY A 219 -10.36 -3.90 -25.72
N THR A 220 -10.34 -5.07 -26.34
CA THR A 220 -11.26 -5.49 -27.37
C THR A 220 -12.22 -6.54 -26.81
N SER A 221 -13.19 -7.01 -27.60
CA SER A 221 -14.07 -8.11 -27.23
C SER A 221 -13.37 -9.48 -27.20
N ASN A 222 -12.16 -9.58 -27.75
CA ASN A 222 -11.43 -10.83 -27.85
C ASN A 222 -10.63 -11.12 -26.58
N THR A 223 -10.32 -12.39 -26.36
CA THR A 223 -9.52 -12.85 -25.22
C THR A 223 -8.34 -13.69 -25.71
N TYR A 224 -7.29 -13.73 -24.89
CA TYR A 224 -6.10 -14.54 -25.10
C TYR A 224 -5.87 -15.41 -23.86
N SER A 225 -5.69 -16.72 -24.06
CA SER A 225 -5.39 -17.65 -22.98
C SER A 225 -3.88 -17.82 -22.85
N LEU A 226 -3.35 -17.62 -21.64
CA LEU A 226 -1.93 -17.78 -21.38
C LEU A 226 -1.44 -19.23 -21.56
N ALA A 227 -2.33 -20.21 -21.55
CA ALA A 227 -2.01 -21.61 -21.84
C ALA A 227 -1.51 -21.82 -23.29
N GLN A 228 -1.73 -20.86 -24.19
CA GLN A 228 -1.23 -20.92 -25.56
C GLN A 228 0.26 -20.55 -25.67
N LEU A 229 0.83 -19.92 -24.63
CA LEU A 229 2.21 -19.46 -24.64
C LEU A 229 3.21 -20.60 -24.80
N THR A 230 4.23 -20.38 -25.61
CA THR A 230 5.26 -21.38 -25.95
C THR A 230 6.67 -20.97 -25.51
N SER A 231 6.92 -19.67 -25.31
CA SER A 231 8.24 -19.15 -24.94
C SER A 231 8.16 -17.74 -24.35
N ILE A 232 9.18 -17.37 -23.58
CA ILE A 232 9.51 -15.99 -23.25
C ILE A 232 10.69 -15.59 -24.15
N VAL A 233 10.57 -14.45 -24.82
CA VAL A 233 11.58 -13.93 -25.74
C VAL A 233 12.08 -12.59 -25.21
N VAL A 234 13.38 -12.49 -24.93
CA VAL A 234 14.04 -11.23 -24.58
C VAL A 234 14.63 -10.62 -25.84
N ASP A 235 14.35 -9.34 -26.06
CA ASP A 235 14.92 -8.58 -27.16
C ASP A 235 16.45 -8.56 -27.08
N ALA A 236 17.12 -9.24 -28.01
CA ALA A 236 18.57 -9.37 -28.05
C ALA A 236 19.30 -8.00 -28.12
N ARG A 237 18.63 -6.95 -28.61
CA ARG A 237 19.18 -5.58 -28.65
C ARG A 237 19.33 -4.97 -27.25
N TYR A 238 18.48 -5.37 -26.32
CA TYR A 238 18.34 -4.77 -25.00
C TYR A 238 18.61 -5.74 -23.85
N ALA A 239 18.99 -6.99 -24.14
CA ALA A 239 19.21 -8.03 -23.14
C ALA A 239 20.15 -7.58 -22.00
N ASN A 240 21.21 -6.83 -22.35
CA ASN A 240 22.19 -6.29 -21.39
C ASN A 240 21.92 -4.84 -20.96
N ALA A 241 20.81 -4.23 -21.38
CA ALA A 241 20.45 -2.89 -20.94
C ALA A 241 20.09 -2.90 -19.44
N VAL A 242 20.39 -1.80 -18.75
CA VAL A 242 20.09 -1.57 -17.33
C VAL A 242 19.35 -0.23 -17.15
N ASP A 243 18.61 -0.07 -16.06
CA ASP A 243 18.05 1.22 -15.67
C ASP A 243 19.03 2.00 -14.80
N ASN A 244 19.51 3.15 -15.29
CA ASN A 244 20.44 4.01 -14.55
C ASN A 244 19.73 5.15 -13.82
N ASP A 245 18.43 5.33 -13.96
CA ASP A 245 17.68 6.45 -13.37
C ASP A 245 17.14 6.08 -11.97
N GLY A 246 16.93 4.79 -11.69
CA GLY A 246 16.46 4.29 -10.37
C GLY A 246 17.44 4.51 -9.20
N ALA A 247 17.01 4.20 -7.99
CA ALA A 247 17.77 4.45 -6.75
C ALA A 247 18.93 3.46 -6.49
N THR A 248 18.98 2.33 -7.18
CA THR A 248 20.00 1.29 -7.00
C THR A 248 21.29 1.57 -7.80
N GLN A 249 22.43 1.13 -7.26
CA GLN A 249 23.74 1.10 -7.93
C GLN A 249 24.05 -0.26 -8.57
N ILE A 250 23.18 -1.25 -8.35
CA ILE A 250 23.27 -2.61 -8.93
C ILE A 250 22.03 -2.94 -9.77
N PRO A 251 21.67 -2.10 -10.77
CA PRO A 251 20.46 -2.31 -11.56
C PRO A 251 20.53 -3.63 -12.34
N PRO A 252 19.50 -4.49 -12.28
CA PRO A 252 19.47 -5.69 -13.11
C PRO A 252 19.32 -5.36 -14.59
N THR A 253 19.84 -6.26 -15.41
CA THR A 253 19.64 -6.25 -16.85
C THR A 253 18.23 -6.70 -17.23
N LEU A 254 17.77 -6.34 -18.44
CA LEU A 254 16.50 -6.87 -18.98
C LEU A 254 16.46 -8.40 -18.96
N GLN A 255 17.59 -9.05 -19.29
CA GLN A 255 17.75 -10.50 -19.24
C GLN A 255 17.52 -11.05 -17.81
N GLN A 256 18.16 -10.47 -16.79
CA GLN A 256 18.02 -10.92 -15.40
C GLN A 256 16.59 -10.74 -14.85
N PHE A 257 15.89 -9.67 -15.26
CA PHE A 257 14.48 -9.51 -14.94
C PHE A 257 13.62 -10.57 -15.62
N ALA A 258 13.89 -10.89 -16.89
CA ALA A 258 13.17 -11.94 -17.60
C ALA A 258 13.41 -13.35 -17.02
N GLU A 259 14.63 -13.66 -16.57
CA GLU A 259 14.96 -14.90 -15.85
C GLU A 259 14.22 -15.00 -14.51
N THR A 260 14.12 -13.90 -13.77
CA THR A 260 13.35 -13.86 -12.51
C THR A 260 11.86 -14.02 -12.81
N PHE A 261 11.35 -13.35 -13.84
CA PHE A 261 9.97 -13.47 -14.29
C PHE A 261 9.61 -14.88 -14.76
N GLN A 262 10.50 -15.59 -15.45
CA GLN A 262 10.27 -16.98 -15.85
C GLN A 262 9.97 -17.88 -14.65
N LYS A 263 10.75 -17.75 -13.57
CA LYS A 263 10.55 -18.50 -12.32
C LYS A 263 9.22 -18.12 -11.66
N ASP A 264 8.92 -16.82 -11.61
CA ASP A 264 7.67 -16.32 -11.04
C ASP A 264 6.44 -16.84 -11.83
N LEU A 265 6.53 -16.90 -13.16
CA LEU A 265 5.47 -17.42 -14.03
C LEU A 265 5.20 -18.90 -13.76
N GLN A 266 6.26 -19.70 -13.60
CA GLN A 266 6.16 -21.11 -13.24
C GLN A 266 5.56 -21.29 -11.84
N SER A 267 6.07 -20.57 -10.83
CA SER A 267 5.66 -20.77 -9.43
C SER A 267 4.24 -20.30 -9.13
N THR A 268 3.77 -19.25 -9.81
CA THR A 268 2.49 -18.59 -9.53
C THR A 268 1.39 -19.02 -10.51
N VAL A 269 1.69 -19.08 -11.81
CA VAL A 269 0.69 -19.33 -12.87
C VAL A 269 0.75 -20.78 -13.37
N GLY A 270 1.81 -21.53 -13.02
CA GLY A 270 1.99 -22.92 -13.43
C GLY A 270 2.42 -23.07 -14.90
N ILE A 271 2.87 -21.99 -15.54
CA ILE A 271 3.31 -22.00 -16.95
C ILE A 271 4.84 -22.13 -16.98
N ASP A 272 5.32 -23.29 -17.40
CA ASP A 272 6.75 -23.59 -17.57
C ASP A 272 7.12 -23.55 -19.05
N ILE A 273 7.72 -22.45 -19.49
CA ILE A 273 8.10 -22.18 -20.88
C ILE A 273 9.55 -21.68 -20.96
N PRO A 274 10.28 -22.02 -22.04
CA PRO A 274 11.68 -21.64 -22.19
C PRO A 274 11.87 -20.13 -22.38
N LEU A 275 12.95 -19.61 -21.79
CA LEU A 275 13.46 -18.26 -22.02
C LEU A 275 14.46 -18.29 -23.18
N THR A 276 14.25 -17.44 -24.18
CA THR A 276 15.11 -17.33 -25.38
C THR A 276 15.43 -15.88 -25.68
N SER A 277 16.42 -15.63 -26.54
CA SER A 277 16.77 -14.28 -26.99
C SER A 277 16.65 -14.16 -28.51
N SER A 278 15.95 -13.14 -28.98
CA SER A 278 15.73 -12.84 -30.40
C SER A 278 15.45 -11.34 -30.58
N MET A 279 15.63 -10.80 -31.79
CA MET A 279 15.29 -9.39 -32.09
C MET A 279 13.79 -9.18 -32.36
N THR A 280 13.03 -10.25 -32.54
CA THR A 280 11.60 -10.22 -32.86
C THR A 280 10.83 -11.16 -31.95
N ALA A 281 9.57 -10.83 -31.67
CA ALA A 281 8.64 -11.72 -30.99
C ALA A 281 8.42 -13.02 -31.79
N ALA A 282 8.18 -14.12 -31.08
CA ALA A 282 7.71 -15.38 -31.66
C ALA A 282 6.18 -15.47 -31.53
N ALA A 283 5.54 -16.33 -32.34
CA ALA A 283 4.11 -16.60 -32.19
C ALA A 283 3.82 -17.26 -30.83
N ASN A 284 2.73 -16.84 -30.19
CA ASN A 284 2.34 -17.23 -28.84
C ASN A 284 3.49 -17.10 -27.83
N SER A 285 4.11 -15.92 -27.75
CA SER A 285 5.22 -15.67 -26.81
C SER A 285 4.96 -14.49 -25.90
N ILE A 286 5.74 -14.40 -24.82
CA ILE A 286 5.90 -13.17 -24.05
C ILE A 286 7.17 -12.47 -24.53
N PHE A 287 7.04 -11.33 -25.18
CA PHE A 287 8.18 -10.55 -25.70
C PHE A 287 8.54 -9.40 -24.76
N PHE A 288 9.72 -9.46 -24.15
CA PHE A 288 10.33 -8.40 -23.34
C PHE A 288 11.22 -7.53 -24.22
N THR A 289 10.93 -6.23 -24.26
CA THR A 289 11.71 -5.25 -25.03
C THR A 289 11.70 -3.88 -24.36
N LEU A 290 12.37 -2.90 -24.95
CA LEU A 290 12.36 -1.51 -24.54
C LEU A 290 11.73 -0.65 -25.65
N THR A 291 11.11 0.46 -25.24
CA THR A 291 10.51 1.45 -26.16
C THR A 291 11.18 2.81 -25.99
N ASN A 292 11.20 3.60 -27.07
CA ASN A 292 11.71 4.98 -27.09
C ASN A 292 10.56 6.00 -27.01
N GLU A 293 9.37 5.57 -26.57
CA GLU A 293 8.24 6.47 -26.35
C GLU A 293 8.58 7.51 -25.27
N THR A 294 8.31 8.78 -25.58
CA THR A 294 8.69 9.92 -24.74
C THR A 294 7.54 10.45 -23.87
N GLY A 295 6.34 9.86 -23.98
CA GLY A 295 5.13 10.29 -23.26
C GLY A 295 4.97 9.70 -21.86
N PHE A 296 6.03 9.10 -21.31
CA PHE A 296 6.00 8.46 -20.01
C PHE A 296 6.30 9.46 -18.90
N HIS A 297 5.24 9.90 -18.22
CA HIS A 297 5.35 10.88 -17.17
C HIS A 297 4.75 10.38 -15.86
N ASP A 298 5.36 10.80 -14.75
CA ASP A 298 4.80 10.65 -13.41
C ASP A 298 3.67 11.67 -13.16
N ALA A 299 3.10 11.68 -11.95
CA ALA A 299 2.01 12.59 -11.61
C ALA A 299 2.40 14.07 -11.66
N ALA A 300 3.69 14.38 -11.55
CA ALA A 300 4.26 15.72 -11.66
C ALA A 300 4.70 16.09 -13.09
N GLY A 301 4.41 15.26 -14.08
CA GLY A 301 4.76 15.52 -15.48
C GLY A 301 6.24 15.25 -15.81
N ARG A 302 7.01 14.63 -14.91
CA ARG A 302 8.42 14.33 -15.13
C ARG A 302 8.57 13.01 -15.85
N TYR A 303 9.56 12.89 -16.73
CA TYR A 303 9.87 11.60 -17.36
C TYR A 303 10.17 10.54 -16.30
N THR A 304 9.71 9.31 -16.52
CA THR A 304 10.00 8.17 -15.64
C THR A 304 10.49 6.94 -16.40
N SER A 305 11.59 6.35 -15.93
CA SER A 305 12.17 5.11 -16.45
C SER A 305 11.33 3.87 -16.07
N GLU A 306 10.39 4.00 -15.14
CA GLU A 306 9.58 2.91 -14.61
C GLU A 306 8.29 2.66 -15.41
N ALA A 307 8.00 3.46 -16.43
CA ALA A 307 6.83 3.26 -17.28
C ALA A 307 6.99 2.07 -18.23
N TYR A 308 5.85 1.53 -18.66
CA TYR A 308 5.81 0.46 -19.65
C TYR A 308 4.51 0.46 -20.45
N THR A 309 4.56 -0.22 -21.58
CA THR A 309 3.40 -0.62 -22.37
C THR A 309 3.22 -2.13 -22.27
N LEU A 310 1.96 -2.55 -22.16
CA LEU A 310 1.55 -3.95 -22.16
C LEU A 310 0.57 -4.14 -23.32
N THR A 311 0.88 -5.01 -24.27
CA THR A 311 -0.01 -5.36 -25.39
C THR A 311 -0.32 -6.85 -25.37
N ILE A 312 -1.59 -7.20 -25.56
CA ILE A 312 -2.10 -8.57 -25.60
C ILE A 312 -2.87 -8.74 -26.91
N ASN A 313 -2.46 -9.66 -27.77
CA ASN A 313 -3.10 -9.92 -29.06
C ASN A 313 -3.06 -11.43 -29.40
N ASP A 314 -3.41 -11.79 -30.63
CA ASP A 314 -3.42 -13.19 -31.09
C ASP A 314 -2.03 -13.85 -31.09
N ASP A 315 -0.96 -13.07 -31.16
CA ASP A 315 0.43 -13.56 -31.19
C ASP A 315 1.05 -13.67 -29.78
N GLY A 316 0.33 -13.25 -28.73
CA GLY A 316 0.77 -13.35 -27.34
C GLY A 316 0.82 -12.01 -26.61
N VAL A 317 1.85 -11.82 -25.79
CA VAL A 317 2.01 -10.67 -24.90
C VAL A 317 3.30 -9.94 -25.22
N LYS A 318 3.24 -8.61 -25.36
CA LYS A 318 4.42 -7.76 -25.46
C LYS A 318 4.49 -6.82 -24.26
N ILE A 319 5.63 -6.81 -23.59
CA ILE A 319 5.96 -5.90 -22.50
C ILE A 319 7.13 -5.03 -22.98
N ALA A 320 6.87 -3.73 -23.19
CA ALA A 320 7.91 -2.78 -23.56
C ALA A 320 8.08 -1.71 -22.48
N GLY A 321 9.20 -1.74 -21.76
CA GLY A 321 9.51 -0.74 -20.74
C GLY A 321 10.22 0.49 -21.31
N ALA A 322 10.08 1.63 -20.64
CA ALA A 322 10.96 2.79 -20.82
C ALA A 322 12.41 2.45 -20.41
N SER A 323 12.55 1.51 -19.47
CA SER A 323 13.79 0.88 -19.05
C SER A 323 13.53 -0.59 -18.69
N PRO A 324 14.57 -1.39 -18.40
CA PRO A 324 14.40 -2.74 -17.85
C PRO A 324 13.54 -2.79 -16.58
N LEU A 325 13.60 -1.76 -15.72
CA LEU A 325 12.77 -1.68 -14.52
C LEU A 325 11.28 -1.48 -14.87
N GLY A 326 10.98 -0.65 -15.88
CA GLY A 326 9.62 -0.53 -16.40
C GLY A 326 9.09 -1.86 -16.96
N ALA A 327 9.91 -2.60 -17.71
CA ALA A 327 9.52 -3.92 -18.21
C ALA A 327 9.26 -4.93 -17.08
N TRP A 328 10.03 -4.85 -15.99
CA TRP A 328 9.77 -5.63 -14.77
C TRP A 328 8.40 -5.31 -14.15
N TRP A 329 8.02 -4.03 -14.05
CA TRP A 329 6.69 -3.63 -13.56
C TRP A 329 5.55 -4.13 -14.44
N GLY A 330 5.74 -4.16 -15.76
CA GLY A 330 4.79 -4.78 -16.68
C GLY A 330 4.61 -6.28 -16.45
N SER A 331 5.68 -6.97 -16.04
CA SER A 331 5.62 -8.38 -15.66
C SER A 331 4.75 -8.60 -14.42
N ARG A 332 4.79 -7.69 -13.43
CA ARG A 332 3.94 -7.78 -12.23
C ARG A 332 2.46 -7.66 -12.60
N SER A 333 2.13 -6.69 -13.45
CA SER A 333 0.77 -6.49 -13.95
C SER A 333 0.25 -7.70 -14.71
N LEU A 334 1.08 -8.35 -15.53
CA LEU A 334 0.69 -9.56 -16.25
C LEU A 334 0.35 -10.72 -15.30
N ILE A 335 1.18 -10.98 -14.27
CA ILE A 335 0.92 -12.05 -13.31
C ILE A 335 -0.36 -11.79 -12.53
N GLN A 336 -0.52 -10.58 -11.99
CA GLN A 336 -1.72 -10.23 -11.24
C GLN A 336 -2.99 -10.37 -12.08
N ALA A 337 -2.96 -9.84 -13.31
CA ALA A 337 -4.06 -9.96 -14.24
C ALA A 337 -4.41 -11.43 -14.54
N ALA A 338 -3.39 -12.28 -14.74
CA ALA A 338 -3.57 -13.70 -14.98
C ALA A 338 -4.31 -14.38 -13.81
N VAL A 339 -3.86 -14.12 -12.59
CA VAL A 339 -4.44 -14.72 -11.36
C VAL A 339 -5.89 -14.27 -11.16
N VAL A 340 -6.18 -12.97 -11.34
CA VAL A 340 -7.53 -12.43 -11.17
C VAL A 340 -8.50 -12.99 -12.22
N SER A 341 -8.05 -13.17 -13.46
CA SER A 341 -8.88 -13.58 -14.61
C SER A 341 -8.95 -15.09 -14.85
N GLY A 342 -8.24 -15.92 -14.08
CA GLY A 342 -8.15 -17.37 -14.37
C GLY A 342 -7.37 -17.66 -15.66
N HIS A 343 -6.28 -16.94 -15.88
CA HIS A 343 -5.31 -17.10 -16.98
C HIS A 343 -5.84 -16.79 -18.39
N THR A 344 -7.00 -16.13 -18.48
CA THR A 344 -7.60 -15.70 -19.76
C THR A 344 -7.79 -14.19 -19.74
N LEU A 345 -6.95 -13.48 -20.50
CA LEU A 345 -6.88 -12.03 -20.49
C LEU A 345 -7.68 -11.43 -21.65
N PRO A 346 -8.29 -10.25 -21.50
CA PRO A 346 -8.79 -9.50 -22.65
C PRO A 346 -7.61 -9.07 -23.54
N GLN A 347 -7.80 -9.13 -24.87
CA GLN A 347 -6.86 -8.56 -25.82
C GLN A 347 -6.96 -7.04 -25.81
N GLY A 348 -5.85 -6.33 -26.02
CA GLY A 348 -5.79 -4.88 -25.97
C GLY A 348 -4.42 -4.34 -25.59
N SER A 349 -4.37 -3.09 -25.14
CA SER A 349 -3.14 -2.43 -24.72
C SER A 349 -3.32 -1.54 -23.48
N ALA A 350 -2.29 -1.50 -22.64
CA ALA A 350 -2.15 -0.56 -21.54
C ALA A 350 -0.84 0.24 -21.68
N VAL A 351 -0.90 1.48 -21.20
CA VAL A 351 0.27 2.31 -20.90
C VAL A 351 0.18 2.65 -19.42
N ASP A 352 1.25 2.38 -18.68
CA ASP A 352 1.25 2.52 -17.23
C ASP A 352 2.57 3.12 -16.75
N ALA A 353 2.48 4.00 -15.76
CA ALA A 353 3.59 4.75 -15.20
C ALA A 353 3.29 5.09 -13.72
N PRO A 354 4.30 5.09 -12.83
CA PRO A 354 4.07 5.43 -11.44
C PRO A 354 3.74 6.92 -11.27
N GLY A 355 2.82 7.23 -10.36
CA GLY A 355 2.54 8.60 -9.96
C GLY A 355 3.73 9.28 -9.28
N TRP A 356 4.58 8.51 -8.58
CA TRP A 356 5.74 9.05 -7.88
C TRP A 356 6.91 8.07 -7.87
N ALA A 357 8.15 8.59 -7.83
CA ALA A 357 9.37 7.80 -8.02
C ALA A 357 9.83 6.93 -6.83
N ASN A 358 9.63 7.33 -5.56
CA ASN A 358 10.20 6.62 -4.39
C ASN A 358 9.16 5.94 -3.49
N ARG A 359 8.60 4.80 -3.88
CA ARG A 359 7.46 4.19 -3.18
C ARG A 359 7.96 3.04 -2.29
N GLY A 360 7.67 3.06 -0.99
CA GLY A 360 8.24 2.04 -0.12
C GLY A 360 7.68 1.88 1.28
N ILE A 361 8.39 1.05 2.03
CA ILE A 361 8.17 0.77 3.45
C ILE A 361 9.51 0.95 4.18
N MET A 362 9.45 1.47 5.41
CA MET A 362 10.52 1.41 6.37
C MET A 362 10.28 0.29 7.39
N LEU A 363 11.31 -0.49 7.71
CA LEU A 363 11.30 -1.47 8.79
C LEU A 363 12.30 -1.08 9.87
N ASP A 364 11.80 -0.99 11.11
CA ASP A 364 12.65 -0.92 12.31
C ASP A 364 13.32 -2.26 12.55
N ALA A 365 14.56 -2.39 12.07
CA ALA A 365 15.44 -3.51 12.40
C ALA A 365 16.33 -3.18 13.60
N GLY A 366 16.40 -1.94 14.09
CA GLY A 366 17.20 -1.54 15.24
C GLY A 366 16.68 -2.17 16.53
N ARG A 367 15.37 -2.06 16.79
CA ARG A 367 14.73 -2.55 18.02
C ARG A 367 14.33 -4.04 17.96
N HIS A 368 14.35 -4.66 16.79
CA HIS A 368 14.10 -6.09 16.63
C HIS A 368 14.89 -6.67 15.46
N PHE A 369 15.56 -7.81 15.68
CA PHE A 369 16.29 -8.50 14.63
C PHE A 369 15.35 -9.24 13.68
N TYR A 370 15.64 -9.16 12.39
CA TYR A 370 14.98 -9.94 11.35
C TYR A 370 16.02 -10.79 10.62
N PRO A 371 15.74 -12.06 10.29
CA PRO A 371 16.68 -12.85 9.51
C PRO A 371 16.81 -12.30 8.07
N PRO A 372 17.96 -12.48 7.39
CA PRO A 372 18.16 -12.02 6.01
C PRO A 372 17.04 -12.42 5.04
N GLU A 373 16.52 -13.62 5.21
CA GLU A 373 15.49 -14.25 4.39
C GLU A 373 14.17 -13.48 4.51
N PHE A 374 13.82 -13.00 5.70
CA PHE A 374 12.65 -12.15 5.88
C PHE A 374 12.76 -10.84 5.08
N LEU A 375 13.94 -10.21 5.08
CA LEU A 375 14.15 -8.98 4.30
C LEU A 375 14.06 -9.24 2.79
N ILE A 376 14.56 -10.38 2.33
CA ILE A 376 14.49 -10.81 0.92
C ILE A 376 13.03 -11.09 0.51
N GLU A 377 12.29 -11.81 1.34
CA GLU A 377 10.86 -12.09 1.12
C GLU A 377 10.02 -10.81 1.14
N MET A 378 10.34 -9.85 2.04
CA MET A 378 9.71 -8.53 2.06
C MET A 378 9.96 -7.79 0.75
N CYS A 379 11.16 -7.84 0.17
CA CYS A 379 11.43 -7.25 -1.13
C CYS A 379 10.60 -7.89 -2.26
N ALA A 380 10.39 -9.20 -2.22
CA ALA A 380 9.51 -9.88 -3.17
C ALA A 380 8.04 -9.45 -3.01
N PHE A 381 7.59 -9.31 -1.77
CA PHE A 381 6.28 -8.76 -1.43
C PHE A 381 6.10 -7.33 -1.97
N LEU A 382 7.01 -6.41 -1.62
CA LEU A 382 7.00 -5.01 -2.07
C LEU A 382 6.98 -4.88 -3.59
N SER A 383 7.87 -5.62 -4.26
CA SER A 383 8.00 -5.65 -5.71
C SER A 383 6.70 -5.99 -6.42
N PHE A 384 5.92 -6.94 -5.87
CA PHE A 384 4.70 -7.37 -6.51
C PHE A 384 3.67 -6.25 -6.63
N PHE A 385 3.68 -5.30 -5.69
CA PHE A 385 2.83 -4.11 -5.68
C PHE A 385 3.56 -2.85 -6.20
N LYS A 386 4.66 -3.07 -6.93
CA LYS A 386 5.46 -2.04 -7.58
C LYS A 386 6.03 -0.98 -6.63
N GLN A 387 6.24 -1.36 -5.37
CA GLN A 387 7.04 -0.60 -4.42
C GLN A 387 8.51 -0.85 -4.75
N ASN A 388 9.34 0.19 -4.75
CA ASN A 388 10.71 0.15 -5.24
C ASN A 388 11.77 0.55 -4.20
N ALA A 389 11.36 0.99 -3.02
CA ALA A 389 12.24 1.32 -1.91
C ALA A 389 11.88 0.49 -0.66
N PHE A 390 12.91 -0.04 0.00
CA PHE A 390 12.78 -0.68 1.30
C PHE A 390 13.79 -0.07 2.28
N HIS A 391 13.31 0.84 3.12
CA HIS A 391 14.11 1.53 4.11
C HIS A 391 14.32 0.61 5.31
N VAL A 392 15.59 0.34 5.66
CA VAL A 392 15.93 -0.54 6.79
C VAL A 392 16.68 0.29 7.82
N HIS A 393 16.03 0.48 8.97
CA HIS A 393 16.58 1.16 10.13
C HIS A 393 17.51 0.21 10.89
N LEU A 394 18.83 0.36 10.73
CA LEU A 394 19.81 -0.67 11.12
C LEU A 394 20.39 -0.47 12.53
N SER A 395 20.08 0.61 13.24
CA SER A 395 20.62 0.84 14.57
C SER A 395 19.70 1.67 15.43
N ASP A 396 19.38 1.22 16.64
CA ASP A 396 18.53 1.95 17.58
C ASP A 396 18.67 1.37 19.01
N ASN A 397 17.90 1.91 19.95
CA ASN A 397 17.63 1.43 21.28
C ASN A 397 16.14 1.39 21.65
N LEU A 398 15.80 0.59 22.66
CA LEU A 398 14.50 0.76 23.32
C LEU A 398 14.42 2.13 23.98
N TYR A 399 13.20 2.61 24.21
CA TYR A 399 12.95 3.89 24.88
C TYR A 399 13.73 3.99 26.21
N ASN A 400 14.63 4.98 26.29
CA ASN A 400 15.43 5.26 27.47
C ASN A 400 14.68 6.25 28.38
N ASN A 401 14.06 5.76 29.46
CA ASN A 401 13.34 6.63 30.37
C ASN A 401 14.31 7.34 31.34
N VAL A 402 14.80 8.52 30.94
CA VAL A 402 15.80 9.30 31.69
C VAL A 402 15.37 9.67 33.12
N ASP A 403 14.07 9.80 33.38
CA ASP A 403 13.54 10.14 34.70
C ASP A 403 13.54 8.96 35.68
N ARG A 404 13.64 7.71 35.17
CA ARG A 404 13.50 6.49 35.97
C ARG A 404 14.70 5.58 35.95
N TYR A 405 15.43 5.56 34.84
CA TYR A 405 16.58 4.67 34.71
C TYR A 405 17.81 5.32 35.34
N SER A 406 18.49 4.57 36.18
CA SER A 406 19.88 4.89 36.51
C SER A 406 20.76 4.78 35.27
N ALA A 407 21.89 5.47 35.25
CA ALA A 407 22.85 5.37 34.15
C ALA A 407 23.24 3.92 33.82
N GLN A 408 23.38 3.05 34.83
CA GLN A 408 23.66 1.63 34.62
C GLN A 408 22.50 0.92 33.91
N GLN A 409 21.25 1.19 34.31
CA GLN A 409 20.08 0.59 33.65
C GLN A 409 19.94 1.06 32.20
N SER A 410 20.22 2.33 31.91
CA SER A 410 20.27 2.83 30.54
C SER A 410 21.38 2.14 29.74
N MET A 411 22.58 1.97 30.31
CA MET A 411 23.69 1.29 29.63
C MET A 411 23.46 -0.21 29.42
N ASP A 412 22.60 -0.85 30.22
CA ASP A 412 22.18 -2.24 30.07
C ASP A 412 20.93 -2.41 29.19
N LEU A 413 20.29 -1.30 28.79
CA LEU A 413 19.10 -1.31 27.95
C LEU A 413 19.42 -1.92 26.57
N TYR A 414 18.43 -2.59 25.98
CA TYR A 414 18.60 -3.16 24.66
C TYR A 414 18.82 -2.05 23.63
N ALA A 415 20.02 -2.07 23.05
CA ALA A 415 20.41 -1.31 21.87
C ALA A 415 21.14 -2.26 20.91
N ALA A 416 21.05 -1.99 19.61
CA ALA A 416 21.66 -2.82 18.59
C ALA A 416 22.15 -2.00 17.41
N PHE A 417 23.23 -2.48 16.80
CA PHE A 417 23.76 -2.02 15.52
C PHE A 417 23.81 -3.26 14.63
N ARG A 418 23.05 -3.30 13.53
CA ARG A 418 22.79 -4.55 12.81
C ARG A 418 23.88 -4.98 11.85
N LEU A 419 24.87 -4.16 11.57
CA LEU A 419 25.98 -4.57 10.71
C LEU A 419 27.15 -5.08 11.57
N TRP A 420 27.70 -6.24 11.20
CA TRP A 420 28.84 -6.86 11.87
C TRP A 420 30.11 -6.71 11.05
N SER A 421 31.09 -5.95 11.55
CA SER A 421 32.40 -5.77 10.91
C SER A 421 33.53 -6.08 11.88
N ASP A 422 34.56 -6.77 11.40
CA ASP A 422 35.80 -7.04 12.13
C ASP A 422 36.84 -5.90 11.96
N ASP A 423 36.46 -4.78 11.30
CA ASP A 423 37.34 -3.62 11.15
C ASP A 423 37.70 -3.04 12.54
N PRO A 424 39.01 -2.91 12.87
CA PRO A 424 39.46 -2.36 14.15
C PRO A 424 38.87 -0.99 14.48
N ALA A 425 38.51 -0.18 13.48
CA ALA A 425 37.93 1.15 13.66
C ALA A 425 36.56 1.13 14.35
N VAL A 426 35.81 0.02 14.25
CA VAL A 426 34.49 -0.16 14.87
C VAL A 426 34.45 -1.31 15.89
N ALA A 427 35.63 -1.78 16.32
CA ALA A 427 35.74 -2.86 17.29
C ALA A 427 35.05 -2.50 18.61
N GLY A 428 34.02 -3.26 18.98
CA GLY A 428 33.21 -3.06 20.18
C GLY A 428 31.92 -2.25 19.99
N LEU A 429 31.68 -1.68 18.80
CA LEU A 429 30.42 -0.99 18.47
C LEU A 429 29.24 -1.97 18.54
N ASN A 430 29.41 -3.16 17.96
CA ASN A 430 28.40 -4.19 17.93
C ASN A 430 28.79 -5.34 18.87
N LYS A 431 27.93 -5.64 19.85
CA LYS A 431 28.12 -6.73 20.84
C LYS A 431 27.23 -7.95 20.56
N ARG A 432 26.41 -7.92 19.50
CA ARG A 432 25.34 -8.89 19.21
C ARG A 432 25.55 -9.59 17.86
N ALA A 433 26.62 -10.37 17.74
CA ALA A 433 26.97 -11.08 16.49
C ALA A 433 25.82 -11.94 15.93
N ASN A 434 25.08 -12.64 16.79
CA ASN A 434 23.96 -13.51 16.39
C ASN A 434 22.68 -12.76 15.98
N GLU A 435 22.65 -11.43 16.13
CA GLU A 435 21.53 -10.58 15.74
C GLU A 435 22.00 -9.49 14.75
N SER A 436 22.98 -9.82 13.91
CA SER A 436 23.63 -8.89 13.00
C SER A 436 23.92 -9.52 11.64
N TYR A 437 24.02 -8.69 10.62
CA TYR A 437 24.36 -9.04 9.25
C TYR A 437 25.84 -8.82 8.98
N THR A 438 26.51 -9.87 8.52
CA THR A 438 27.82 -9.75 7.89
C THR A 438 27.72 -9.03 6.55
N LYS A 439 28.85 -8.54 6.02
CA LYS A 439 28.90 -7.93 4.68
C LYS A 439 28.30 -8.82 3.60
N ALA A 440 28.62 -10.11 3.61
CA ALA A 440 28.13 -11.07 2.62
C ALA A 440 26.61 -11.28 2.72
N GLN A 441 26.06 -11.35 3.93
CA GLN A 441 24.61 -11.44 4.13
C GLN A 441 23.90 -10.18 3.65
N PHE A 442 24.40 -8.99 4.03
CA PHE A 442 23.79 -7.72 3.64
C PHE A 442 23.90 -7.45 2.14
N ASP A 443 25.01 -7.84 1.51
CA ASP A 443 25.18 -7.81 0.05
C ASP A 443 24.20 -8.76 -0.65
N ASN A 444 24.03 -9.99 -0.15
CA ASN A 444 23.03 -10.92 -0.70
C ASN A 444 21.60 -10.36 -0.57
N ILE A 445 21.22 -9.78 0.57
CA ILE A 445 19.91 -9.12 0.75
C ILE A 445 19.70 -8.07 -0.34
N GLN A 446 20.65 -7.15 -0.51
CA GLN A 446 20.56 -6.08 -1.50
C GLN A 446 20.47 -6.61 -2.94
N GLN A 447 21.26 -7.64 -3.29
CA GLN A 447 21.21 -8.26 -4.61
C GLN A 447 19.86 -8.92 -4.90
N GLN A 448 19.28 -9.66 -3.94
CA GLN A 448 17.98 -10.29 -4.15
C GLN A 448 16.85 -9.26 -4.25
N CYS A 449 16.91 -8.18 -3.46
CA CYS A 449 15.97 -7.06 -3.58
C CYS A 449 16.08 -6.36 -4.94
N ALA A 450 17.31 -6.06 -5.40
CA ALA A 450 17.56 -5.40 -6.66
C ALA A 450 17.03 -6.22 -7.86
N ARG A 451 17.21 -7.56 -7.84
CA ARG A 451 16.65 -8.50 -8.85
C ARG A 451 15.12 -8.43 -8.99
N ARG A 452 14.45 -7.85 -8.00
CA ARG A 452 13.00 -7.61 -7.98
C ARG A 452 12.65 -6.12 -8.06
N GLY A 453 13.58 -5.26 -8.47
CA GLY A 453 13.32 -3.83 -8.64
C GLY A 453 13.18 -3.05 -7.33
N VAL A 454 13.57 -3.64 -6.19
CA VAL A 454 13.52 -3.00 -4.86
C VAL A 454 14.92 -2.61 -4.42
N THR A 455 15.09 -1.36 -3.99
CA THR A 455 16.35 -0.83 -3.46
C THR A 455 16.27 -0.77 -1.93
N ILE A 456 17.25 -1.38 -1.24
CA ILE A 456 17.42 -1.17 0.20
C ILE A 456 17.93 0.26 0.41
N ILE A 457 17.25 1.06 1.23
CA ILE A 457 17.74 2.35 1.73
C ILE A 457 18.24 2.10 3.16
N PRO A 458 19.54 2.02 3.40
CA PRO A 458 20.07 1.74 4.73
C PRO A 458 20.13 3.01 5.58
N GLU A 459 19.82 2.86 6.85
CA GLU A 459 19.89 3.92 7.85
C GLU A 459 20.82 3.53 9.00
N ILE A 460 21.75 4.42 9.32
CA ILE A 460 22.54 4.38 10.55
C ILE A 460 22.18 5.63 11.35
N GLU A 461 21.46 5.41 12.44
CA GLU A 461 20.86 6.43 13.29
C GLU A 461 21.89 7.17 14.15
N ALA A 462 21.87 8.51 14.09
CA ALA A 462 22.59 9.46 14.95
C ALA A 462 22.22 10.91 14.59
N PRO A 463 22.23 11.88 15.55
CA PRO A 463 22.79 11.77 16.90
C PRO A 463 21.76 11.42 17.99
N GLY A 464 20.46 11.40 17.69
CA GLY A 464 19.43 10.78 18.53
C GLY A 464 19.51 9.24 18.45
N HIS A 465 18.76 8.55 19.31
CA HIS A 465 18.61 7.07 19.31
C HIS A 465 19.93 6.28 19.16
N ALA A 466 21.00 6.84 19.71
CA ALA A 466 22.38 6.42 19.48
C ALA A 466 22.96 5.68 20.70
N LEU A 467 22.14 5.11 21.57
CA LEU A 467 22.61 4.45 22.80
C LEU A 467 23.62 3.33 22.51
N VAL A 468 23.52 2.63 21.37
CA VAL A 468 24.51 1.61 21.00
C VAL A 468 25.92 2.21 20.82
N ILE A 469 26.00 3.45 20.33
CA ILE A 469 27.26 4.20 20.20
C ILE A 469 27.72 4.66 21.58
N SER A 470 26.81 5.17 22.44
CA SER A 470 27.12 5.50 23.83
C SER A 470 27.62 4.28 24.63
N GLN A 471 27.05 3.09 24.40
CA GLN A 471 27.49 1.81 25.00
C GLN A 471 28.89 1.37 24.56
N TRP A 472 29.39 1.94 23.46
CA TRP A 472 30.74 1.70 22.92
C TRP A 472 31.74 2.81 23.30
N ARG A 473 31.26 4.05 23.37
CA ARG A 473 32.02 5.27 23.67
C ARG A 473 31.20 6.15 24.65
N PRO A 474 31.14 5.79 25.95
CA PRO A 474 30.29 6.49 26.92
C PRO A 474 30.60 7.98 27.07
N GLU A 475 31.85 8.39 26.80
CA GLU A 475 32.30 9.77 26.82
C GLU A 475 31.65 10.67 25.76
N LEU A 476 31.01 10.08 24.74
CA LEU A 476 30.34 10.83 23.67
C LEU A 476 28.86 11.08 23.98
N ALA A 477 28.33 10.64 25.11
CA ALA A 477 26.91 10.80 25.44
C ALA A 477 26.58 12.18 26.02
N LEU A 478 25.33 12.63 25.84
CA LEU A 478 24.72 13.69 26.66
C LEU A 478 24.23 13.12 28.00
N ASP A 479 23.57 13.95 28.81
CA ASP A 479 22.89 13.51 30.04
C ASP A 479 21.82 12.44 29.73
N ASP A 480 21.09 12.60 28.63
CA ASP A 480 20.39 11.48 28.00
C ASP A 480 21.40 10.61 27.24
N LEU A 481 21.69 9.44 27.80
CA LEU A 481 22.65 8.49 27.24
C LEU A 481 22.26 7.93 25.86
N SER A 482 21.01 8.11 25.43
CA SER A 482 20.56 7.76 24.08
C SER A 482 20.90 8.82 23.03
N MET A 483 21.47 9.96 23.42
CA MET A 483 21.86 11.05 22.52
C MET A 483 23.37 11.30 22.55
N LEU A 484 23.97 11.55 21.39
CA LEU A 484 25.39 11.90 21.30
C LEU A 484 25.61 13.39 21.55
N ASN A 485 26.62 13.73 22.34
CA ASN A 485 27.14 15.08 22.45
C ASN A 485 27.93 15.45 21.17
N ILE A 486 27.23 16.03 20.20
CA ILE A 486 27.80 16.43 18.91
C ILE A 486 28.81 17.59 18.99
N THR A 487 28.92 18.27 20.13
CA THR A 487 29.96 19.29 20.37
C THR A 487 31.28 18.69 20.84
N HIS A 488 31.27 17.42 21.29
CA HIS A 488 32.48 16.72 21.70
C HIS A 488 33.42 16.50 20.50
N PRO A 489 34.73 16.78 20.63
CA PRO A 489 35.66 16.76 19.49
C PRO A 489 35.77 15.40 18.79
N ASP A 490 35.52 14.31 19.51
CA ASP A 490 35.61 12.94 18.99
C ASP A 490 34.31 12.40 18.36
N THR A 491 33.19 13.12 18.47
CA THR A 491 31.89 12.65 17.93
C THR A 491 31.91 12.56 16.40
N ILE A 492 32.31 13.64 15.71
CA ILE A 492 32.43 13.65 14.24
C ILE A 492 33.46 12.62 13.73
N PRO A 493 34.69 12.52 14.28
CA PRO A 493 35.63 11.45 13.92
C PRO A 493 35.07 10.04 14.10
N THR A 494 34.33 9.79 15.18
CA THR A 494 33.69 8.50 15.45
C THR A 494 32.63 8.18 14.41
N MET A 495 31.73 9.12 14.12
CA MET A 495 30.71 8.93 13.08
C MET A 495 31.32 8.74 11.69
N LYS A 496 32.36 9.50 11.34
CA LYS A 496 33.10 9.29 10.08
C LYS A 496 33.72 7.90 10.00
N SER A 497 34.21 7.35 11.11
CA SER A 497 34.78 5.99 11.16
C SER A 497 33.71 4.91 10.95
N ILE A 498 32.53 5.06 11.56
CA ILE A 498 31.37 4.19 11.32
C ILE A 498 30.99 4.23 9.83
N TRP A 499 30.74 5.43 9.29
CA TRP A 499 30.35 5.59 7.89
C TRP A 499 31.44 5.12 6.93
N LYS A 500 32.73 5.36 7.20
CA LYS A 500 33.83 4.84 6.38
C LYS A 500 33.79 3.31 6.23
N THR A 501 33.44 2.63 7.32
CA THR A 501 33.41 1.17 7.39
C THR A 501 32.24 0.58 6.59
N PHE A 502 31.05 1.18 6.72
CA PHE A 502 29.82 0.60 6.19
C PHE A 502 29.31 1.23 4.89
N LEU A 503 29.64 2.49 4.58
CA LEU A 503 29.23 3.17 3.34
C LEU A 503 29.56 2.37 2.06
N PRO A 504 30.72 1.69 1.95
CA PRO A 504 31.01 0.84 0.79
C PRO A 504 30.16 -0.43 0.67
N TRP A 505 29.34 -0.76 1.67
CA TRP A 505 28.45 -1.93 1.64
C TRP A 505 27.10 -1.60 1.00
N PHE A 506 26.77 -0.32 0.88
CA PHE A 506 25.45 0.15 0.49
C PHE A 506 25.37 0.35 -1.02
N HIS A 507 24.46 -0.36 -1.67
CA HIS A 507 24.23 -0.28 -3.12
C HIS A 507 23.08 0.68 -3.49
N SER A 508 22.73 1.61 -2.61
CA SER A 508 21.77 2.69 -2.89
C SER A 508 22.49 3.97 -3.27
N LYS A 509 21.83 4.83 -4.07
CA LYS A 509 22.29 6.19 -4.36
C LYS A 509 22.01 7.17 -3.22
N THR A 510 21.13 6.80 -2.28
CA THR A 510 20.79 7.57 -1.09
C THR A 510 20.97 6.72 0.16
N VAL A 511 21.53 7.31 1.22
CA VAL A 511 21.62 6.71 2.56
C VAL A 511 20.90 7.61 3.56
N HIS A 512 20.36 7.02 4.62
CA HIS A 512 19.72 7.74 5.72
C HIS A 512 20.67 7.82 6.91
N ILE A 513 20.74 8.97 7.57
CA ILE A 513 21.54 9.12 8.81
C ILE A 513 20.67 9.23 10.06
N GLY A 514 19.34 9.18 9.89
CA GLY A 514 18.39 9.33 10.96
C GLY A 514 18.21 10.78 11.34
N ALA A 515 18.79 11.11 12.50
CA ALA A 515 18.86 12.44 13.07
C ALA A 515 17.50 12.98 13.53
N ASP A 516 16.62 12.10 14.00
CA ASP A 516 15.36 12.44 14.66
C ASP A 516 15.50 12.65 16.18
N GLU A 517 14.44 13.22 16.77
CA GLU A 517 14.20 13.31 18.22
C GLU A 517 15.42 13.77 19.04
N TYR A 518 16.13 14.78 18.54
CA TYR A 518 17.33 15.32 19.19
C TYR A 518 17.04 16.56 20.04
N ASP A 519 17.98 16.93 20.92
CA ASP A 519 17.83 18.08 21.82
C ASP A 519 17.68 19.41 21.05
N LYS A 520 16.51 20.04 21.23
CA LYS A 520 16.14 21.33 20.63
C LYS A 520 17.00 22.51 21.09
N ASP A 521 17.73 22.38 22.20
CA ASP A 521 18.63 23.43 22.66
C ASP A 521 19.96 23.41 21.86
N LEU A 522 20.19 22.40 21.01
CA LEU A 522 21.40 22.17 20.23
C LEU A 522 21.20 22.26 18.71
N VAL A 523 20.16 22.94 18.22
CA VAL A 523 19.81 23.02 16.77
C VAL A 523 20.97 23.49 15.88
N ALA A 524 21.76 24.46 16.33
CA ALA A 524 22.89 24.97 15.56
C ALA A 524 23.99 23.90 15.38
N ASP A 525 24.33 23.19 16.46
CA ASP A 525 25.30 22.11 16.42
C ASP A 525 24.78 20.90 15.65
N TYR A 526 23.48 20.59 15.77
CA TYR A 526 22.79 19.56 14.98
C TYR A 526 22.93 19.84 13.49
N THR A 527 22.65 21.09 13.09
CA THR A 527 22.76 21.50 11.68
C THR A 527 24.19 21.37 11.17
N SER A 528 25.17 21.77 11.99
CA SER A 528 26.60 21.61 11.68
C SER A 528 26.98 20.14 11.52
N PHE A 529 26.49 19.27 12.40
CA PHE A 529 26.68 17.82 12.34
C PHE A 529 26.13 17.23 11.04
N VAL A 530 24.86 17.49 10.73
CA VAL A 530 24.18 17.00 9.52
C VAL A 530 24.93 17.46 8.26
N ASN A 531 25.24 18.75 8.15
CA ASN A 531 25.96 19.29 7.00
C ASN A 531 27.37 18.68 6.86
N THR A 532 28.07 18.49 7.98
CA THR A 532 29.41 17.87 7.99
C THR A 532 29.35 16.40 7.53
N MET A 533 28.33 15.66 7.96
CA MET A 533 28.15 14.26 7.55
C MET A 533 27.71 14.15 6.10
N ARG A 534 26.85 15.06 5.62
CA ARG A 534 26.47 15.18 4.20
C ARG A 534 27.68 15.37 3.31
N ASP A 535 28.55 16.33 3.64
CA ASP A 535 29.74 16.62 2.85
C ASP A 535 30.70 15.44 2.83
N TYR A 536 30.85 14.75 3.97
CA TYR A 536 31.67 13.55 4.07
C TYR A 536 31.12 12.40 3.21
N ILE A 537 29.85 12.04 3.37
CA ILE A 537 29.21 10.94 2.63
C ILE A 537 29.26 11.20 1.12
N PHE A 538 28.93 12.43 0.70
CA PHE A 538 28.96 12.81 -0.71
C PHE A 538 30.39 12.75 -1.26
N LYS A 539 31.38 13.25 -0.54
CA LYS A 539 32.79 13.21 -0.97
C LYS A 539 33.33 11.79 -1.10
N GLU A 540 33.00 10.90 -0.17
CA GLU A 540 33.54 9.54 -0.14
C GLU A 540 32.87 8.61 -1.16
N SER A 541 31.61 8.87 -1.54
CA SER A 541 30.81 7.90 -2.30
C SER A 541 29.96 8.47 -3.44
N GLY A 542 29.78 9.79 -3.50
CA GLY A 542 28.85 10.44 -4.42
C GLY A 542 27.37 10.20 -4.09
N LYS A 543 27.06 9.57 -2.94
CA LYS A 543 25.68 9.29 -2.53
C LYS A 543 25.02 10.53 -1.90
N SER A 544 23.72 10.67 -2.14
CA SER A 544 22.88 11.65 -1.46
C SER A 544 22.56 11.21 -0.03
N MET A 545 22.20 12.17 0.81
CA MET A 545 21.86 11.92 2.21
C MET A 545 20.40 12.26 2.49
N ARG A 546 19.76 11.49 3.38
CA ARG A 546 18.42 11.75 3.91
C ARG A 546 18.43 11.79 5.44
N ILE A 547 17.58 12.64 6.00
CA ILE A 547 17.29 12.74 7.44
C ILE A 547 15.79 12.76 7.68
N TRP A 548 15.38 12.48 8.91
CA TRP A 548 14.04 12.80 9.39
C TRP A 548 13.81 14.31 9.45
N GLY A 549 12.56 14.74 9.26
CA GLY A 549 12.12 16.08 9.64
C GLY A 549 12.20 16.23 11.15
N THR A 550 12.97 17.21 11.64
CA THR A 550 13.23 17.37 13.08
C THR A 550 13.28 18.85 13.44
N PHE A 551 14.11 19.62 12.74
CA PHE A 551 14.18 21.06 12.93
C PHE A 551 13.93 21.78 11.62
N ILE A 552 12.95 22.69 11.63
CA ILE A 552 12.59 23.48 10.46
C ILE A 552 13.64 24.57 10.20
N PRO A 553 13.84 24.98 8.93
CA PRO A 553 14.82 26.00 8.57
C PRO A 553 14.66 27.34 9.32
N SER A 554 13.44 27.70 9.73
CA SER A 554 13.20 28.97 10.42
C SER A 554 13.77 29.05 11.86
N GLN A 555 14.28 27.95 12.42
CA GLN A 555 14.81 27.87 13.79
C GLN A 555 16.28 28.33 13.95
N GLY A 556 16.94 28.83 12.90
CA GLY A 556 18.18 29.61 13.04
C GLY A 556 19.48 28.93 12.58
N ALA A 557 19.42 27.72 12.05
CA ALA A 557 20.49 27.11 11.26
C ALA A 557 19.88 26.15 10.22
N ASN A 558 20.23 26.32 8.93
CA ASN A 558 19.61 25.54 7.86
C ASN A 558 20.49 24.34 7.50
N VAL A 559 19.90 23.14 7.57
CA VAL A 559 20.43 21.97 6.86
C VAL A 559 20.49 22.29 5.37
N SER A 560 21.52 21.82 4.67
CA SER A 560 21.62 22.03 3.23
C SER A 560 20.45 21.42 2.46
N THR A 561 19.94 22.12 1.44
CA THR A 561 18.89 21.64 0.52
C THR A 561 19.28 20.41 -0.31
N ASP A 562 20.57 20.07 -0.35
CA ASP A 562 21.05 18.82 -0.98
C ASP A 562 20.74 17.59 -0.11
N VAL A 563 20.35 17.78 1.15
CA VAL A 563 19.82 16.74 2.03
C VAL A 563 18.31 16.63 1.79
N SER A 564 17.84 15.43 1.46
CA SER A 564 16.39 15.19 1.40
C SER A 564 15.82 15.01 2.80
N ILE A 565 14.62 15.51 3.04
CA ILE A 565 13.91 15.43 4.31
C ILE A 565 12.85 14.34 4.24
N GLN A 566 12.77 13.49 5.25
CA GLN A 566 11.68 12.53 5.43
C GLN A 566 10.73 13.06 6.50
N HIS A 567 9.63 13.67 6.06
CA HIS A 567 8.62 14.22 6.96
C HIS A 567 7.82 13.09 7.59
N TRP A 568 7.68 13.08 8.91
CA TRP A 568 6.96 12.02 9.62
C TRP A 568 5.82 12.51 10.52
N GLU A 569 5.84 13.75 11.01
CA GLU A 569 4.88 14.21 12.03
C GLU A 569 4.49 15.69 11.83
N PHE A 570 3.18 15.96 11.68
CA PHE A 570 2.66 17.31 11.40
C PHE A 570 2.76 18.31 12.56
N PHE A 571 2.98 17.86 13.79
CA PHE A 571 3.20 18.78 14.92
C PHE A 571 4.65 19.22 15.03
N GLU A 572 5.60 18.45 14.49
CA GLU A 572 7.02 18.82 14.44
C GLU A 572 7.27 19.84 13.34
N ASP A 573 6.73 19.59 12.14
CA ASP A 573 6.89 20.48 10.99
C ASP A 573 5.75 20.37 9.97
N ASN A 574 5.66 21.38 9.10
CA ASN A 574 4.77 21.35 7.94
C ASN A 574 5.59 21.13 6.65
N PRO A 575 5.44 19.98 5.98
CA PRO A 575 6.32 19.62 4.87
C PRO A 575 6.23 20.59 3.68
N TYR A 576 5.07 21.20 3.46
CA TYR A 576 4.88 22.16 2.38
C TYR A 576 5.52 23.51 2.69
N PHE A 577 5.14 24.13 3.82
CA PHE A 577 5.58 25.48 4.16
C PHE A 577 7.04 25.52 4.64
N ASP A 578 7.47 24.52 5.39
CA ASP A 578 8.79 24.54 6.03
C ASP A 578 9.90 24.00 5.13
N TYR A 579 9.61 23.03 4.26
CA TYR A 579 10.63 22.39 3.42
C TYR A 579 10.43 22.64 1.92
N ILE A 580 9.26 22.29 1.36
CA ILE A 580 9.04 22.37 -0.10
C ILE A 580 9.18 23.81 -0.61
N GLN A 581 8.56 24.79 0.06
CA GLN A 581 8.71 26.21 -0.31
C GLN A 581 10.14 26.74 -0.15
N ASN A 582 10.94 26.09 0.69
CA ASN A 582 12.34 26.43 0.93
C ASN A 582 13.33 25.62 0.06
N GLY A 583 12.83 24.88 -0.94
CA GLY A 583 13.66 24.20 -1.94
C GLY A 583 14.20 22.83 -1.53
N TYR A 584 13.67 22.23 -0.47
CA TYR A 584 14.05 20.87 -0.05
C TYR A 584 13.27 19.82 -0.83
N ASN A 585 13.92 18.67 -1.04
CA ASN A 585 13.25 17.45 -1.50
C ASN A 585 12.65 16.74 -0.29
N VAL A 586 11.33 16.54 -0.30
CA VAL A 586 10.62 15.93 0.84
C VAL A 586 10.06 14.58 0.46
N LEU A 587 10.37 13.55 1.24
CA LEU A 587 9.68 12.27 1.25
C LEU A 587 8.61 12.29 2.33
N ASN A 588 7.38 11.92 1.98
CA ASN A 588 6.32 11.80 2.96
C ASN A 588 6.48 10.50 3.77
N SER A 589 6.24 10.51 5.06
CA SER A 589 6.19 9.36 5.97
C SER A 589 5.22 9.62 7.13
N ASP A 590 4.18 10.41 6.85
CA ASP A 590 3.11 10.82 7.77
C ASP A 590 2.73 9.69 8.76
N ASP A 591 2.75 10.05 10.04
CA ASP A 591 2.43 9.20 11.19
C ASP A 591 1.00 8.61 11.11
N ALA A 592 0.13 9.20 10.30
CA ALA A 592 -1.14 8.62 9.88
C ALA A 592 -1.02 7.21 9.27
N PHE A 593 0.13 6.88 8.70
CA PHE A 593 0.47 5.57 8.13
C PHE A 593 1.58 4.85 8.91
N TYR A 594 1.87 5.31 10.12
CA TYR A 594 2.63 4.57 11.11
C TYR A 594 1.77 3.49 11.74
N ILE A 595 2.40 2.39 12.11
CA ILE A 595 1.80 1.41 13.01
C ILE A 595 2.84 1.00 14.06
N VAL A 596 2.44 0.21 15.05
CA VAL A 596 3.37 -0.42 15.99
C VAL A 596 2.86 -1.84 16.23
N GLY A 597 3.62 -2.84 15.78
CA GLY A 597 3.15 -4.23 15.77
C GLY A 597 3.11 -4.93 17.13
N LYS A 598 3.80 -4.38 18.15
CA LYS A 598 3.80 -4.92 19.52
C LYS A 598 2.76 -4.22 20.37
N TRP A 599 3.16 -3.15 21.05
CA TRP A 599 2.29 -2.34 21.89
C TRP A 599 2.59 -0.87 21.65
N SER A 600 1.55 -0.05 21.52
CA SER A 600 1.64 1.41 21.54
C SER A 600 0.35 1.99 22.12
N GLY A 601 0.49 3.08 22.89
CA GLY A 601 -0.63 3.89 23.34
C GLY A 601 -1.11 4.90 22.30
N SER A 602 -0.27 5.20 21.30
CA SER A 602 -0.45 6.30 20.35
C SER A 602 -0.69 5.83 18.91
N TYR A 603 -0.07 4.72 18.51
CA TYR A 603 -0.09 4.21 17.14
C TYR A 603 -0.83 2.87 17.03
N PRO A 604 -1.65 2.67 15.98
CA PRO A 604 -2.40 1.43 15.79
C PRO A 604 -1.48 0.28 15.39
N SER A 605 -1.97 -0.97 15.45
CA SER A 605 -1.23 -2.16 14.98
C SER A 605 -1.56 -2.55 13.53
N THR A 606 -2.47 -1.82 12.88
CA THR A 606 -2.92 -2.01 11.50
C THR A 606 -3.23 -0.67 10.85
N LEU A 607 -3.06 -0.57 9.53
CA LEU A 607 -3.38 0.65 8.79
C LEU A 607 -4.89 0.85 8.67
N ASN A 608 -5.31 2.11 8.70
CA ASN A 608 -6.71 2.48 8.49
C ASN A 608 -7.03 2.47 6.98
N LYS A 609 -7.61 1.36 6.48
CA LYS A 609 -8.00 1.22 5.07
C LYS A 609 -8.90 2.35 4.57
N THR A 610 -9.87 2.77 5.38
CA THR A 610 -10.79 3.86 5.03
C THR A 610 -10.02 5.17 4.81
N ARG A 611 -9.01 5.45 5.63
CA ARG A 611 -8.13 6.62 5.45
C ARG A 611 -7.35 6.56 4.13
N VAL A 612 -6.86 5.38 3.75
CA VAL A 612 -6.12 5.19 2.49
C VAL A 612 -7.00 5.45 1.27
N PHE A 613 -8.26 4.99 1.29
CA PHE A 613 -9.16 5.12 0.13
C PHE A 613 -9.93 6.45 0.07
N HIS A 614 -10.28 7.02 1.23
CA HIS A 614 -11.20 8.17 1.32
C HIS A 614 -10.58 9.42 1.94
N GLY A 615 -9.30 9.39 2.30
CA GLY A 615 -8.63 10.51 2.98
C GLY A 615 -9.07 10.66 4.44
N ASN A 616 -8.87 11.85 5.03
CA ASN A 616 -9.28 12.14 6.41
C ASN A 616 -10.77 12.56 6.48
N PRO A 617 -11.67 11.71 7.02
CA PRO A 617 -13.09 12.02 7.07
C PRO A 617 -13.44 13.16 8.04
N ALA A 618 -12.54 13.51 8.95
CA ALA A 618 -12.74 14.56 9.95
C ALA A 618 -12.39 15.98 9.45
N GLY A 619 -11.84 16.10 8.23
CA GLY A 619 -11.27 17.33 7.72
C GLY A 619 -9.87 17.62 8.30
N GLY A 620 -8.96 18.11 7.46
CA GLY A 620 -7.56 18.39 7.78
C GLY A 620 -6.70 18.41 6.51
N LEU A 621 -5.58 19.14 6.53
CA LEU A 621 -4.57 19.06 5.47
C LEU A 621 -4.05 17.62 5.44
N MET A 622 -4.42 16.90 4.39
CA MET A 622 -3.92 15.57 4.10
C MET A 622 -3.05 15.71 2.85
N LEU A 623 -1.78 15.32 2.94
CA LEU A 623 -0.90 15.18 1.78
C LEU A 623 -1.01 13.80 1.10
N PRO A 624 -2.22 13.30 0.80
CA PRO A 624 -2.37 12.45 -0.36
C PRO A 624 -3.51 12.94 -1.24
N THR A 625 -3.21 13.06 -2.54
CA THR A 625 -4.17 13.10 -3.67
C THR A 625 -4.83 14.42 -4.10
N SER A 626 -4.60 15.58 -3.47
CA SER A 626 -5.12 16.84 -4.04
C SER A 626 -4.50 17.09 -5.44
N SER A 627 -5.34 17.43 -6.42
CA SER A 627 -4.93 17.70 -7.80
C SER A 627 -3.97 18.89 -7.92
N THR A 628 -4.00 19.83 -6.96
CA THR A 628 -3.11 21.00 -6.92
C THR A 628 -1.70 20.63 -6.44
N LEU A 629 -1.56 19.63 -5.57
CA LEU A 629 -0.26 19.15 -5.08
C LEU A 629 0.40 18.10 -5.98
N ARG A 630 -0.36 17.50 -6.91
CA ARG A 630 0.20 16.66 -7.99
C ARG A 630 1.18 17.40 -8.90
N MET A 631 1.11 18.74 -8.96
CA MET A 631 1.89 19.57 -9.87
C MET A 631 3.23 20.07 -9.30
N SER A 632 3.58 19.74 -8.04
CA SER A 632 4.83 20.21 -7.43
C SER A 632 6.00 19.23 -7.68
N PRO A 633 7.10 19.66 -8.33
CA PRO A 633 8.22 18.79 -8.72
C PRO A 633 9.11 18.31 -7.55
N THR A 634 8.92 18.82 -6.33
CA THR A 634 9.75 18.58 -5.12
C THR A 634 9.15 17.58 -4.13
N ILE A 635 7.96 17.03 -4.40
CA ILE A 635 7.29 16.05 -3.53
C ILE A 635 7.72 14.63 -3.93
N LEU A 636 8.38 13.93 -3.01
CA LEU A 636 8.63 12.49 -3.06
C LEU A 636 7.54 11.75 -2.25
N PRO A 637 7.13 10.54 -2.66
CA PRO A 637 5.95 9.88 -2.12
C PRO A 637 6.21 9.24 -0.75
N GLU A 638 5.21 8.52 -0.28
CA GLU A 638 5.06 8.10 1.09
C GLU A 638 5.84 6.80 1.42
N MET A 639 6.60 6.76 2.51
CA MET A 639 7.13 5.52 3.10
C MET A 639 6.43 5.23 4.42
N THR A 640 5.82 4.04 4.53
CA THR A 640 5.15 3.60 5.77
C THR A 640 6.13 2.87 6.66
N HIS A 641 6.12 3.09 7.97
CA HIS A 641 6.92 2.32 8.91
C HIS A 641 6.23 0.97 9.17
N THR A 642 6.95 -0.15 9.46
CA THR A 642 6.63 -1.26 10.45
C THR A 642 6.65 -2.77 10.03
N SER A 643 6.13 -3.66 10.90
CA SER A 643 6.33 -5.12 11.10
C SER A 643 5.15 -6.11 10.86
N SER A 644 4.00 -5.72 10.29
CA SER A 644 2.77 -6.55 10.08
C SER A 644 2.09 -6.36 8.71
N VAL A 645 2.31 -7.29 7.78
CA VAL A 645 2.38 -7.10 6.30
C VAL A 645 1.04 -6.94 5.54
N THR A 646 -0.10 -7.42 6.06
CA THR A 646 -1.30 -7.69 5.22
C THR A 646 -2.24 -6.49 4.96
N SER A 647 -2.26 -5.44 5.79
CA SER A 647 -3.19 -4.29 5.63
C SER A 647 -2.68 -3.15 4.71
N ARG A 648 -1.55 -3.37 4.00
CA ARG A 648 -0.63 -2.29 3.58
C ARG A 648 -0.69 -1.85 2.13
N LEU A 649 -1.38 -2.61 1.29
CA LEU A 649 -1.18 -2.53 -0.15
C LEU A 649 -2.21 -1.66 -0.86
N SER A 650 -3.25 -1.24 -0.14
CA SER A 650 -4.15 -0.18 -0.60
C SER A 650 -3.39 1.11 -0.89
N LEU A 651 -2.32 1.39 -0.13
CA LEU A 651 -1.50 2.58 -0.33
C LEU A 651 -0.62 2.47 -1.59
N ALA A 652 -0.16 1.26 -1.92
CA ALA A 652 0.64 1.03 -3.13
C ALA A 652 -0.13 1.40 -4.41
N ASP A 653 -1.43 1.12 -4.46
CA ASP A 653 -2.30 1.60 -5.55
C ASP A 653 -2.28 3.13 -5.64
N LYS A 654 -2.46 3.82 -4.51
CA LYS A 654 -2.53 5.29 -4.49
C LYS A 654 -1.20 5.93 -4.85
N GLN A 655 -0.08 5.43 -4.35
CA GLN A 655 1.28 5.89 -4.66
C GLN A 655 1.73 5.57 -6.10
N TRP A 656 1.08 4.63 -6.77
CA TRP A 656 1.31 4.40 -8.19
C TRP A 656 0.41 5.30 -9.05
N GLY A 657 -0.63 5.92 -8.49
CA GLY A 657 -1.63 6.67 -9.26
C GLY A 657 -2.80 5.81 -9.74
N GLY A 658 -2.94 4.62 -9.17
CA GLY A 658 -4.09 3.75 -9.36
C GLY A 658 -5.39 4.34 -8.81
N ASN A 659 -6.48 3.76 -9.24
CA ASN A 659 -7.84 4.21 -9.04
C ASN A 659 -8.78 3.02 -8.75
N ILE A 660 -8.25 2.00 -8.07
CA ILE A 660 -9.05 0.90 -7.54
C ILE A 660 -9.97 1.42 -6.43
N LEU A 661 -11.21 0.94 -6.43
CA LEU A 661 -12.16 1.19 -5.34
C LEU A 661 -11.91 0.23 -4.17
N GLU A 662 -12.37 0.61 -2.97
CA GLU A 662 -12.18 -0.21 -1.75
C GLU A 662 -12.85 -1.59 -1.87
N ASP A 663 -14.05 -1.65 -2.47
CA ASP A 663 -14.78 -2.89 -2.71
C ASP A 663 -14.13 -3.76 -3.80
N GLU A 664 -13.59 -3.14 -4.84
CA GLU A 664 -12.79 -3.83 -5.87
C GLU A 664 -11.51 -4.41 -5.27
N TYR A 665 -10.81 -3.65 -4.41
CA TYR A 665 -9.62 -4.11 -3.70
C TYR A 665 -9.94 -5.33 -2.83
N ASP A 666 -10.96 -5.23 -1.97
CA ASP A 666 -11.36 -6.34 -1.09
C ASP A 666 -11.78 -7.59 -1.89
N ALA A 667 -12.30 -7.43 -3.11
CA ALA A 667 -12.69 -8.54 -3.97
C ALA A 667 -11.51 -9.30 -4.63
N VAL A 668 -10.34 -8.67 -4.80
CA VAL A 668 -9.19 -9.25 -5.51
C VAL A 668 -7.97 -9.47 -4.63
N PHE A 669 -7.88 -8.80 -3.48
CA PHE A 669 -6.69 -8.76 -2.65
C PHE A 669 -6.20 -10.15 -2.24
N ASP A 670 -7.07 -10.99 -1.67
CA ASP A 670 -6.65 -12.31 -1.16
C ASP A 670 -6.09 -13.20 -2.28
N LYS A 671 -6.67 -13.12 -3.49
CA LYS A 671 -6.18 -13.86 -4.66
C LYS A 671 -4.81 -13.36 -5.10
N ILE A 672 -4.61 -12.04 -5.11
CA ILE A 672 -3.35 -11.41 -5.49
C ILE A 672 -2.27 -11.71 -4.43
N HIS A 673 -2.62 -11.61 -3.14
CA HIS A 673 -1.72 -11.87 -2.00
C HIS A 673 -1.22 -13.33 -2.00
N ALA A 674 -2.12 -14.30 -2.23
CA ALA A 674 -1.75 -15.72 -2.33
C ALA A 674 -0.83 -16.03 -3.53
N ALA A 675 -0.79 -15.15 -4.53
CA ALA A 675 -0.04 -15.35 -5.76
C ALA A 675 1.34 -14.68 -5.79
N ILE A 676 1.75 -13.97 -4.73
CA ILE A 676 3.01 -13.23 -4.68
C ILE A 676 4.19 -14.22 -4.83
N PRO A 677 4.98 -14.13 -5.91
CA PRO A 677 6.06 -15.07 -6.15
C PRO A 677 7.29 -14.77 -5.28
N GLY A 678 8.04 -15.82 -4.93
CA GLY A 678 9.34 -15.69 -4.28
C GLY A 678 9.32 -15.25 -2.82
N GLN A 679 8.20 -15.42 -2.13
CA GLN A 679 8.07 -15.19 -0.69
C GLN A 679 7.21 -16.26 -0.02
N ASN A 680 7.44 -16.49 1.28
CA ASN A 680 6.52 -17.23 2.14
C ASN A 680 6.45 -16.60 3.54
N LEU A 681 6.15 -15.31 3.61
CA LEU A 681 6.09 -14.53 4.86
C LEU A 681 5.06 -15.09 5.85
N ASP A 682 3.96 -15.65 5.34
CA ASP A 682 2.90 -16.25 6.16
C ASP A 682 3.22 -17.71 6.55
N ARG A 683 4.36 -18.26 6.12
CA ARG A 683 4.80 -19.65 6.36
C ARG A 683 3.68 -20.66 6.04
N GLN A 684 3.00 -20.43 4.92
CA GLN A 684 1.98 -21.33 4.38
C GLN A 684 2.60 -22.67 3.97
N VAL A 685 1.81 -23.74 4.10
CA VAL A 685 2.22 -25.10 3.76
C VAL A 685 1.08 -25.73 2.99
N LYS A 686 1.31 -25.98 1.70
CA LYS A 686 0.32 -26.58 0.81
C LYS A 686 -0.18 -27.91 1.37
N SER A 687 -1.49 -28.12 1.35
CA SER A 687 -2.09 -29.35 1.86
C SER A 687 -3.42 -29.65 1.16
N HIS A 688 -3.65 -30.92 0.83
CA HIS A 688 -4.91 -31.38 0.24
C HIS A 688 -6.07 -31.43 1.26
N THR A 689 -5.76 -31.51 2.55
CA THR A 689 -6.74 -31.62 3.64
C THR A 689 -6.35 -30.75 4.84
N ASP A 690 -7.17 -30.73 5.89
CA ASP A 690 -6.85 -30.07 7.16
C ASP A 690 -5.66 -30.72 7.90
N THR A 691 -5.29 -31.93 7.51
CA THR A 691 -4.12 -32.65 8.01
C THR A 691 -2.97 -32.43 7.05
N ILE A 692 -1.98 -31.65 7.50
CA ILE A 692 -0.79 -31.28 6.73
C ILE A 692 0.25 -32.39 6.79
N LEU A 693 0.46 -32.98 7.97
CA LEU A 693 1.48 -34.00 8.21
C LEU A 693 0.94 -35.05 9.18
N HIS A 694 1.19 -36.35 8.92
CA HIS A 694 0.89 -37.42 9.89
C HIS A 694 1.95 -38.53 9.89
N TYR A 695 2.77 -38.57 10.95
CA TYR A 695 3.76 -39.63 11.19
C TYR A 695 3.34 -40.57 12.32
N LYS A 696 3.19 -41.86 11.97
CA LYS A 696 2.86 -42.95 12.90
C LYS A 696 4.06 -43.75 13.38
N PHE A 697 5.18 -43.66 12.65
CA PHE A 697 6.38 -44.47 12.85
C PHE A 697 6.09 -45.98 12.78
N ASP A 698 5.39 -46.45 11.74
CA ASP A 698 4.94 -47.85 11.67
C ASP A 698 6.07 -48.90 11.53
N LYS A 699 7.23 -48.51 10.99
CA LYS A 699 8.35 -49.41 10.68
C LYS A 699 9.69 -48.78 11.06
N ASP A 700 10.65 -49.63 11.43
CA ASP A 700 12.05 -49.25 11.64
C ASP A 700 12.79 -49.18 10.31
N THR A 701 12.65 -48.02 9.66
CA THR A 701 13.26 -47.70 8.37
C THR A 701 13.86 -46.29 8.42
N GLU A 702 14.79 -45.98 7.51
CA GLU A 702 15.36 -44.64 7.39
C GLU A 702 14.34 -43.58 6.94
N THR A 703 13.20 -44.00 6.38
CA THR A 703 12.12 -43.11 5.93
C THR A 703 10.89 -43.26 6.81
N VAL A 704 10.28 -42.13 7.17
CA VAL A 704 9.00 -42.04 7.87
C VAL A 704 7.93 -41.62 6.87
N ILE A 705 6.98 -42.50 6.59
CA ILE A 705 5.91 -42.23 5.63
C ILE A 705 4.91 -41.22 6.20
N ASP A 706 4.55 -40.23 5.40
CA ASP A 706 3.47 -39.29 5.68
C ASP A 706 2.10 -39.88 5.31
N HIS A 707 1.23 -40.04 6.31
CA HIS A 707 -0.12 -40.55 6.13
C HIS A 707 -1.17 -39.46 5.84
N SER A 708 -0.77 -38.19 5.73
CA SER A 708 -1.68 -37.08 5.42
C SER A 708 -2.20 -37.11 3.97
N GLY A 709 -1.46 -37.76 3.07
CA GLY A 709 -1.70 -37.74 1.63
C GLY A 709 -0.95 -36.64 0.88
N ASN A 710 -0.17 -35.80 1.57
CA ASN A 710 0.63 -34.73 0.95
C ASN A 710 2.04 -35.17 0.52
N GLY A 711 2.51 -36.33 1.00
CA GLY A 711 3.81 -36.90 0.60
C GLY A 711 5.01 -36.22 1.27
N TYR A 712 4.82 -35.62 2.46
CA TYR A 712 5.89 -35.02 3.23
C TYR A 712 6.68 -36.06 4.03
N ASP A 713 7.23 -37.07 3.36
CA ASP A 713 7.97 -38.16 4.01
C ASP A 713 9.21 -37.65 4.75
N GLY A 714 9.41 -38.11 5.98
CA GLY A 714 10.53 -37.73 6.83
C GLY A 714 11.73 -38.67 6.69
N ILE A 715 12.91 -38.22 7.11
CA ILE A 715 14.15 -39.00 7.09
C ILE A 715 14.69 -39.13 8.52
N ILE A 716 14.77 -40.35 9.02
CA ILE A 716 15.38 -40.68 10.31
C ILE A 716 16.90 -40.61 10.21
N ARG A 717 17.52 -39.90 11.17
CA ARG A 717 18.97 -39.80 11.33
C ARG A 717 19.37 -40.35 12.70
N GLY A 718 19.85 -41.60 12.72
CA GLY A 718 20.39 -42.23 13.94
C GLY A 718 19.36 -42.62 15.00
N CYS A 719 18.06 -42.56 14.69
CA CYS A 719 16.99 -43.02 15.57
C CYS A 719 16.58 -44.46 15.24
N HIS A 720 15.88 -45.09 16.19
CA HIS A 720 15.24 -46.39 15.99
C HIS A 720 13.75 -46.27 16.26
N VAL A 721 12.96 -47.02 15.51
CA VAL A 721 11.52 -47.15 15.73
C VAL A 721 11.23 -48.51 16.34
N GLN A 722 10.55 -48.53 17.48
CA GLN A 722 10.13 -49.75 18.15
C GLN A 722 8.66 -49.66 18.53
N ASN A 723 7.84 -50.63 18.10
CA ASN A 723 6.41 -50.69 18.44
C ASN A 723 5.65 -49.37 18.15
N SER A 724 5.75 -48.86 16.91
CA SER A 724 5.14 -47.59 16.51
C SER A 724 5.58 -46.38 17.34
N THR A 725 6.81 -46.40 17.84
CA THR A 725 7.38 -45.36 18.70
C THR A 725 8.79 -45.02 18.24
N LEU A 726 9.05 -43.74 18.03
CA LEU A 726 10.37 -43.20 17.76
C LEU A 726 11.15 -43.10 19.07
N VAL A 727 12.28 -43.81 19.17
CA VAL A 727 13.20 -43.75 20.31
C VAL A 727 14.26 -42.69 20.04
N LEU A 728 14.23 -41.62 20.83
CA LEU A 728 15.09 -40.44 20.70
C LEU A 728 16.26 -40.52 21.70
N SER A 729 17.47 -40.32 21.21
CA SER A 729 18.70 -40.26 22.00
C SER A 729 19.59 -39.09 21.55
N LYS A 730 20.66 -38.81 22.31
CA LYS A 730 21.58 -37.71 22.01
C LYS A 730 22.21 -37.86 20.61
N GLY A 731 21.83 -36.96 19.69
CA GLY A 731 22.28 -36.93 18.29
C GLY A 731 21.32 -37.56 17.28
N CYS A 732 20.19 -38.13 17.74
CA CYS A 732 19.15 -38.66 16.88
C CYS A 732 18.03 -37.63 16.63
N TYR A 733 17.58 -37.56 15.37
CA TYR A 733 16.48 -36.70 14.94
C TYR A 733 15.81 -37.20 13.66
N VAL A 734 14.65 -36.64 13.32
CA VAL A 734 13.96 -36.83 12.04
C VAL A 734 13.92 -35.51 11.30
N ASP A 735 14.45 -35.45 10.08
CA ASP A 735 14.27 -34.31 9.18
C ASP A 735 12.95 -34.45 8.42
N THR A 736 12.20 -33.37 8.29
CA THR A 736 11.02 -33.29 7.43
C THR A 736 11.34 -32.42 6.20
N PRO A 737 10.59 -32.54 5.10
CA PRO A 737 10.77 -31.65 3.94
C PRO A 737 10.17 -30.25 4.16
N LEU A 738 9.65 -29.96 5.36
CA LEU A 738 8.97 -28.73 5.69
C LEU A 738 9.88 -27.82 6.53
N GLY A 739 9.53 -26.53 6.65
CA GLY A 739 10.27 -25.55 7.47
C GLY A 739 9.54 -25.21 8.77
N SER A 740 8.75 -24.14 8.70
CA SER A 740 7.80 -23.76 9.74
C SER A 740 6.39 -23.70 9.15
N LYS A 741 5.37 -23.83 10.00
CA LYS A 741 3.99 -23.52 9.64
C LYS A 741 3.55 -22.25 10.35
N GLY A 742 3.03 -21.28 9.59
CA GLY A 742 2.48 -20.04 10.11
C GLY A 742 1.20 -20.26 10.91
N ARG A 743 0.57 -19.17 11.35
CA ARG A 743 -0.58 -19.16 12.29
C ARG A 743 -1.70 -20.15 11.94
N ASP A 744 -2.56 -20.38 12.92
CA ASP A 744 -3.74 -21.23 12.79
C ASP A 744 -3.38 -22.70 12.49
N TYR A 745 -2.63 -23.29 13.44
CA TYR A 745 -2.17 -24.67 13.40
C TYR A 745 -2.42 -25.40 14.71
N THR A 746 -2.42 -26.72 14.66
CA THR A 746 -2.33 -27.61 15.82
C THR A 746 -1.30 -28.71 15.54
N LEU A 747 -0.19 -28.67 16.26
CA LEU A 747 0.84 -29.71 16.25
C LEU A 747 0.61 -30.63 17.45
N SER A 748 0.13 -31.84 17.18
CA SER A 748 -0.20 -32.86 18.17
C SER A 748 0.83 -33.98 18.16
N PHE A 749 1.28 -34.42 19.33
CA PHE A 749 2.18 -35.56 19.47
C PHE A 749 2.08 -36.19 20.87
N TRP A 750 2.48 -37.45 20.99
CA TRP A 750 2.70 -38.10 22.28
C TRP A 750 4.19 -38.11 22.58
N VAL A 751 4.57 -37.75 23.81
CA VAL A 751 5.96 -37.75 24.26
C VAL A 751 6.09 -38.46 25.61
N ASN A 752 7.21 -39.16 25.81
CA ASN A 752 7.60 -39.79 27.06
C ASN A 752 9.11 -39.54 27.31
N PRO A 753 9.47 -38.53 28.10
CA PRO A 753 10.87 -38.26 28.46
C PRO A 753 11.44 -39.32 29.40
N THR A 754 12.67 -39.77 29.14
CA THR A 754 13.41 -40.71 30.02
C THR A 754 14.52 -40.02 30.83
N SER A 755 14.68 -38.71 30.64
CA SER A 755 15.65 -37.88 31.33
C SER A 755 15.11 -36.47 31.53
N GLN A 756 15.50 -35.80 32.63
CA GLN A 756 15.21 -34.38 32.83
C GLN A 756 16.16 -33.45 32.07
N THR A 757 17.15 -34.00 31.34
CA THR A 757 18.06 -33.19 30.53
C THR A 757 17.26 -32.47 29.45
N PRO A 758 17.30 -31.12 29.41
CA PRO A 758 16.63 -30.37 28.35
C PRO A 758 17.11 -30.78 26.97
N GLY A 759 16.18 -30.86 26.02
CA GLY A 759 16.47 -31.16 24.64
C GLY A 759 15.40 -30.63 23.71
N THR A 760 15.70 -30.64 22.41
CA THR A 760 14.77 -30.18 21.38
C THR A 760 13.71 -31.25 21.13
N LEU A 761 12.45 -30.85 21.23
CA LEU A 761 11.32 -31.68 20.79
C LEU A 761 11.07 -31.46 19.31
N PHE A 762 11.04 -30.19 18.90
CA PHE A 762 10.86 -29.78 17.51
C PHE A 762 11.69 -28.53 17.20
N ALA A 763 12.27 -28.48 16.02
CA ALA A 763 13.04 -27.34 15.52
C ALA A 763 12.53 -26.90 14.15
N GLY A 764 12.53 -25.59 13.91
CA GLY A 764 12.26 -24.96 12.63
C GLY A 764 13.10 -23.69 12.46
N PRO A 765 13.10 -23.09 11.27
CA PRO A 765 13.85 -21.85 11.02
C PRO A 765 13.35 -20.65 11.85
N ASP A 766 12.05 -20.59 12.16
CA ASP A 766 11.46 -19.43 12.86
C ASP A 766 11.30 -19.64 14.38
N SER A 767 11.24 -20.91 14.82
CA SER A 767 11.04 -21.25 16.23
C SER A 767 11.63 -22.61 16.62
N THR A 768 11.74 -22.88 17.92
CA THR A 768 12.19 -24.19 18.45
C THR A 768 11.44 -24.50 19.74
N LEU A 769 10.80 -25.67 19.80
CA LEU A 769 10.11 -26.18 21.00
C LEU A 769 11.05 -27.11 21.77
N LEU A 770 11.34 -26.73 23.01
CA LEU A 770 12.24 -27.45 23.90
C LEU A 770 11.48 -28.06 25.08
N SER A 771 11.93 -29.23 25.54
CA SER A 771 11.50 -29.84 26.81
C SER A 771 12.06 -29.10 28.04
N GLY A 772 12.95 -28.14 27.84
CA GLY A 772 13.63 -27.33 28.86
C GLY A 772 14.59 -26.32 28.21
N ASN A 773 15.08 -25.32 28.94
CA ASN A 773 16.10 -24.38 28.44
C ASN A 773 17.32 -24.36 29.37
N GLY A 774 18.46 -24.88 28.89
CA GLY A 774 19.71 -24.93 29.65
C GLY A 774 19.61 -25.84 30.88
N SER A 775 19.51 -25.24 32.07
CA SER A 775 19.33 -25.96 33.34
C SER A 775 17.87 -26.01 33.82
N ILE A 776 16.94 -25.37 33.11
CA ILE A 776 15.53 -25.29 33.47
C ILE A 776 14.77 -26.38 32.70
N SER A 777 13.94 -27.17 33.37
CA SER A 777 13.15 -28.27 32.77
C SER A 777 11.78 -27.84 32.22
N ASN A 778 11.50 -26.53 32.25
CA ASN A 778 10.23 -25.98 31.82
C ASN A 778 10.13 -25.96 30.30
N ILE A 779 9.01 -26.42 29.75
CA ILE A 779 8.74 -26.33 28.32
C ILE A 779 8.93 -24.88 27.88
N THR A 780 9.78 -24.71 26.87
CA THR A 780 10.19 -23.41 26.38
C THR A 780 10.09 -23.40 24.87
N LEU A 781 9.44 -22.37 24.34
CA LEU A 781 9.43 -22.08 22.91
C LEU A 781 10.40 -20.93 22.67
N ILE A 782 11.37 -21.11 21.78
CA ILE A 782 12.29 -20.04 21.36
C ILE A 782 11.78 -19.49 20.03
N SER A 783 11.65 -18.17 19.91
CA SER A 783 11.33 -17.51 18.64
C SER A 783 12.06 -16.16 18.55
N GLY A 784 12.65 -15.87 17.39
CA GLY A 784 13.47 -14.66 17.20
C GLY A 784 14.59 -14.51 18.22
N GLY A 785 15.18 -15.64 18.66
CA GLY A 785 16.21 -15.68 19.70
C GLY A 785 15.70 -15.51 21.15
N ASN A 786 14.41 -15.27 21.36
CA ASN A 786 13.84 -15.03 22.68
C ASN A 786 13.16 -16.30 23.24
N PRO A 787 13.43 -16.69 24.49
CA PRO A 787 12.78 -17.83 25.13
C PRO A 787 11.45 -17.43 25.79
N TYR A 788 10.40 -18.23 25.53
CA TYR A 788 9.08 -18.14 26.15
C TYR A 788 8.82 -19.44 26.93
N SER A 789 9.00 -19.41 28.24
CA SER A 789 8.90 -20.58 29.11
C SER A 789 7.54 -20.64 29.81
N LEU A 790 6.95 -21.84 29.87
CA LEU A 790 5.76 -22.13 30.66
C LEU A 790 6.13 -22.63 32.05
N ASN A 791 5.25 -22.50 33.04
CA ASN A 791 5.46 -23.13 34.34
C ASN A 791 5.01 -24.60 34.33
N TYR A 792 5.57 -25.40 33.43
CA TYR A 792 5.25 -26.81 33.26
C TYR A 792 6.45 -27.59 32.73
N SER A 793 6.71 -28.75 33.33
CA SER A 793 7.74 -29.72 32.90
C SER A 793 7.05 -31.02 32.55
N LEU A 794 7.54 -31.71 31.51
CA LEU A 794 7.00 -33.03 31.15
C LEU A 794 7.37 -34.07 32.23
N PRO A 795 6.42 -34.92 32.65
CA PRO A 795 6.70 -35.98 33.62
C PRO A 795 7.62 -37.05 33.02
N LEU A 796 8.53 -37.60 33.84
CA LEU A 796 9.40 -38.69 33.41
C LEU A 796 8.63 -40.01 33.29
N ASP A 797 9.05 -40.84 32.34
CA ASP A 797 8.59 -42.21 32.13
C ASP A 797 7.06 -42.34 31.98
N THR A 798 6.40 -41.25 31.63
CA THR A 798 4.94 -41.12 31.51
C THR A 798 4.59 -40.60 30.13
N TRP A 799 3.60 -41.22 29.48
CA TRP A 799 3.10 -40.74 28.20
C TRP A 799 2.19 -39.52 28.40
N THR A 800 2.60 -38.39 27.84
CA THR A 800 1.81 -37.15 27.81
C THR A 800 1.42 -36.82 26.38
N GLN A 801 0.14 -36.53 26.15
CA GLN A 801 -0.31 -35.98 24.87
C GLN A 801 -0.14 -34.47 24.89
N VAL A 802 0.57 -33.93 23.90
CA VAL A 802 0.84 -32.51 23.75
C VAL A 802 0.16 -31.99 22.49
N ASN A 803 -0.51 -30.84 22.60
CA ASN A 803 -1.01 -30.07 21.47
C ASN A 803 -0.44 -28.65 21.56
N LEU A 804 0.45 -28.29 20.65
CA LEU A 804 0.91 -26.93 20.44
C LEU A 804 -0.04 -26.26 19.43
N ILE A 805 -0.75 -25.22 19.87
CA ILE A 805 -1.84 -24.59 19.12
C ILE A 805 -1.48 -23.15 18.83
N GLY A 806 -1.27 -22.79 17.57
CA GLY A 806 -1.19 -21.39 17.13
C GLY A 806 -2.57 -20.92 16.67
N LYS A 807 -3.06 -19.80 17.20
CA LYS A 807 -4.35 -19.19 16.80
C LYS A 807 -4.23 -17.67 16.71
N GLY A 808 -4.22 -17.13 15.50
CA GLY A 808 -3.95 -15.71 15.26
C GLY A 808 -2.66 -15.24 15.94
N ASN A 809 -2.77 -14.30 16.89
CA ASN A 809 -1.65 -13.75 17.65
C ASN A 809 -1.34 -14.48 18.98
N ARG A 810 -1.79 -15.73 19.15
CA ARG A 810 -1.66 -16.51 20.39
C ARG A 810 -1.07 -17.88 20.12
N THR A 811 -0.25 -18.38 21.04
CA THR A 811 0.25 -19.76 21.03
C THR A 811 0.00 -20.42 22.38
N LEU A 812 -0.64 -21.58 22.36
CA LEU A 812 -1.05 -22.33 23.54
C LEU A 812 -0.40 -23.71 23.55
N LEU A 813 -0.14 -24.23 24.74
CA LEU A 813 0.21 -25.62 24.98
C LEU A 813 -0.94 -26.28 25.75
N ARG A 814 -1.53 -27.32 25.17
CA ARG A 814 -2.50 -28.18 25.87
C ARG A 814 -1.89 -29.55 26.11
N VAL A 815 -1.90 -29.98 27.36
CA VAL A 815 -1.33 -31.25 27.80
C VAL A 815 -2.42 -32.10 28.45
N SER A 816 -2.44 -33.38 28.10
CA SER A 816 -3.32 -34.38 28.70
C SER A 816 -2.49 -35.58 29.14
N ASP A 817 -2.43 -35.81 30.44
CA ASP A 817 -1.82 -37.01 31.00
C ASP A 817 -2.85 -38.15 31.03
N SER A 818 -2.39 -39.39 30.93
CA SER A 818 -3.24 -40.58 31.03
C SER A 818 -3.91 -40.68 32.41
N GLY A 819 -5.06 -40.01 32.58
CA GLY A 819 -5.87 -40.02 33.80
C GLY A 819 -6.17 -38.65 34.45
N ALA A 820 -5.68 -37.53 33.92
CA ALA A 820 -5.89 -36.18 34.49
C ALA A 820 -6.68 -35.24 33.56
N GLU A 821 -7.25 -34.16 34.10
CA GLU A 821 -7.88 -33.11 33.30
C GLU A 821 -6.85 -32.40 32.41
N SER A 822 -7.26 -32.06 31.18
CA SER A 822 -6.44 -31.36 30.20
C SER A 822 -6.06 -29.96 30.71
N ALA A 823 -4.78 -29.72 30.98
CA ALA A 823 -4.27 -28.39 31.31
C ALA A 823 -3.97 -27.60 30.03
N SER A 824 -4.41 -26.34 29.98
CA SER A 824 -4.13 -25.41 28.87
C SER A 824 -3.33 -24.24 29.38
N MET A 825 -2.19 -23.97 28.75
CA MET A 825 -1.27 -22.90 29.09
C MET A 825 -1.00 -22.05 27.86
N GLU A 826 -0.60 -20.79 28.07
CA GLU A 826 -0.34 -19.84 26.99
C GLU A 826 1.07 -19.29 27.09
N PHE A 827 1.77 -19.23 25.95
CA PHE A 827 3.04 -18.55 25.85
C PHE A 827 2.78 -17.04 25.81
N LEU A 828 3.42 -16.30 26.72
CA LEU A 828 3.26 -14.85 26.85
C LEU A 828 4.60 -14.15 26.69
N ALA A 829 4.61 -13.04 25.97
CA ALA A 829 5.73 -12.12 25.91
C ALA A 829 5.64 -11.10 27.06
N ARG A 830 6.78 -10.79 27.69
CA ARG A 830 6.88 -9.71 28.68
C ARG A 830 7.30 -8.43 27.97
N LEU A 831 6.38 -7.48 27.85
CA LEU A 831 6.62 -6.19 27.20
C LEU A 831 6.91 -5.13 28.27
N GLY A 832 7.98 -4.36 28.09
CA GLY A 832 8.23 -3.15 28.87
C GLY A 832 7.54 -1.96 28.21
N ILE A 833 6.73 -1.22 28.97
CA ILE A 833 5.97 -0.08 28.49
C ILE A 833 6.66 1.20 28.96
N ASN A 834 7.36 1.89 28.05
CA ASN A 834 8.06 3.16 28.28
C ASN A 834 8.98 3.18 29.52
N GLY A 835 9.47 2.01 29.95
CA GLY A 835 10.23 1.84 31.18
C GLY A 835 9.45 2.04 32.49
N GLU A 836 8.12 2.16 32.44
CA GLU A 836 7.27 2.40 33.61
C GLU A 836 6.64 1.13 34.17
N SER A 837 6.19 0.24 33.29
CA SER A 837 5.45 -0.96 33.67
C SER A 837 5.77 -2.13 32.74
N GLN A 838 5.33 -3.32 33.15
CA GLN A 838 5.48 -4.53 32.35
C GLN A 838 4.15 -5.21 32.17
N VAL A 839 3.86 -5.60 30.94
CA VAL A 839 2.61 -6.25 30.56
C VAL A 839 2.94 -7.59 29.93
N TRP A 840 2.21 -8.64 30.36
CA TRP A 840 2.22 -9.92 29.69
C TRP A 840 1.22 -9.88 28.54
N ALA A 841 1.71 -10.10 27.33
CA ALA A 841 0.90 -10.07 26.11
C ALA A 841 0.95 -11.44 25.42
N PRO A 842 -0.16 -11.88 24.79
CA PRO A 842 -0.13 -13.05 23.92
C PRO A 842 0.89 -12.88 22.80
N ILE A 843 1.50 -13.99 22.41
CA ILE A 843 2.40 -14.03 21.25
C ILE A 843 2.00 -15.18 20.34
N GLY A 844 1.93 -14.89 19.05
CA GLY A 844 1.86 -15.91 18.03
C GLY A 844 3.28 -16.38 17.73
N ILE A 845 3.47 -17.69 17.69
CA ILE A 845 4.73 -18.32 17.29
C ILE A 845 4.43 -19.43 16.26
N GLU A 846 5.19 -19.42 15.18
CA GLU A 846 5.16 -20.37 14.06
C GLU A 846 5.48 -21.78 14.57
N ALA A 847 4.83 -22.80 14.01
CA ALA A 847 5.08 -24.19 14.40
C ALA A 847 6.46 -24.64 13.92
N PRO A 848 7.34 -25.13 14.80
CA PRO A 848 8.61 -25.72 14.41
C PRO A 848 8.37 -27.15 13.92
N ILE A 849 8.63 -27.44 12.65
CA ILE A 849 8.32 -28.74 12.06
C ILE A 849 9.39 -29.27 11.10
N ALA A 850 10.51 -28.56 10.92
CA ALA A 850 11.62 -29.00 10.08
C ALA A 850 12.34 -30.22 10.66
N ARG A 851 12.41 -30.29 11.99
CA ARG A 851 13.08 -31.38 12.69
C ARG A 851 12.32 -31.82 13.92
N ILE A 852 12.32 -33.13 14.16
CA ILE A 852 11.73 -33.77 15.35
C ILE A 852 12.86 -34.41 16.17
N GLY A 853 13.01 -34.02 17.43
CA GLY A 853 14.11 -34.44 18.30
C GLY A 853 15.34 -33.55 18.21
N GLU A 854 16.53 -34.16 18.31
CA GLU A 854 17.86 -33.52 18.47
C GLU A 854 18.21 -33.10 19.91
N GLY A 855 18.94 -33.98 20.61
CA GLY A 855 19.41 -33.73 21.97
C GLY A 855 18.38 -34.03 23.08
N PHE A 856 17.17 -34.46 22.72
CA PHE A 856 16.17 -34.99 23.65
C PHE A 856 16.33 -36.50 23.86
N ASN A 857 16.22 -36.95 25.12
CA ASN A 857 16.25 -38.37 25.49
C ASN A 857 14.85 -38.82 25.92
N GLY A 858 14.24 -39.69 25.12
CA GLY A 858 12.87 -40.14 25.37
C GLY A 858 12.25 -40.83 24.16
N MET A 859 10.93 -40.86 24.14
CA MET A 859 10.15 -41.51 23.10
C MET A 859 9.08 -40.56 22.57
N MET A 860 8.74 -40.68 21.28
CA MET A 860 7.66 -39.92 20.64
C MET A 860 6.83 -40.84 19.73
N LYS A 861 5.53 -40.59 19.61
CA LYS A 861 4.65 -41.28 18.65
C LYS A 861 3.51 -40.39 18.19
N GLU A 862 2.90 -40.75 17.06
CA GLU A 862 1.71 -40.09 16.48
C GLU A 862 1.86 -38.57 16.37
N VAL A 863 2.78 -38.12 15.52
CA VAL A 863 2.98 -36.69 15.23
C VAL A 863 2.02 -36.26 14.13
N VAL A 864 1.16 -35.30 14.42
CA VAL A 864 0.14 -34.78 13.49
C VAL A 864 0.22 -33.26 13.46
N LEU A 865 0.39 -32.68 12.27
CA LEU A 865 0.22 -31.25 12.04
C LEU A 865 -1.11 -31.02 11.33
N ARG A 866 -1.98 -30.22 11.93
CA ARG A 866 -3.22 -29.73 11.32
C ARG A 866 -3.19 -28.23 11.12
N GLY A 867 -3.88 -27.75 10.10
CA GLY A 867 -4.06 -26.33 9.82
C GLY A 867 -5.10 -26.13 8.72
N SER A 868 -5.35 -24.88 8.33
CA SER A 868 -6.13 -24.58 7.13
C SER A 868 -5.47 -25.24 5.91
N ALA A 869 -6.27 -25.91 5.08
CA ALA A 869 -5.82 -26.36 3.76
C ALA A 869 -5.69 -25.13 2.85
N ASP A 870 -4.55 -25.01 2.18
CA ASP A 870 -4.21 -23.90 1.26
C ASP A 870 -4.56 -24.23 -0.20
#